data_AF-A0A444S8X0-F1
#
_entry.id   AF-A0A444S8X0-F1
#
_cell.length_a   1.000
_cell.length_b   1.000
_cell.length_c   1.000
_cell.angle_alpha   90.00
_cell.angle_beta   90.00
_cell.angle_gamma   90.00
#
_symmetry.space_group_name_H-M   'P 1'
#
loop_
_entity.id
_entity.type
_entity.pdbx_description
1 polymer ?
#
loop_
_entity_poly.entity_id
_entity_poly.type
_entity_poly.pdbx_seq_one_letter_code
_entity_poly.pdbx_strand_id
1 'polypeptide(L)'
;MRATILNLLTTFAFLGLGESTPLAALDKRYTLDSNGVKYKVFEHAATGATTKIVSNSGICETTPGVNQHSGYFSVGTNMNMFFWFFEARQNASKAPLALWLNGGPGCSSMIGLFQENGPCTFNGGGSEPTLNPYSWNTFANMLYVDQPIGTGFSYGTDDATSTLAAAPRVWKLLQAFYAQFPEYEGRDFGIFTESYGGHYGPEFAFFFEQQNAAIDAGTIAGEKINLVALGVNNGWIDPANQYKDYIDYAANNTYKKLITPKQYSTYVSTYQKKCVPAFAKCTGLTGNDAACGNADDVCSAAIESPLESLASFDVYDIRGPKNDPFPPETYLTYLQTPAVMKAIGAQTTYGECPDAPYTKFISSGDRGRSFLPTLSQVIDSGITVLIWAGDADWICNWMGNYRALSSIAKKPFLSAPLLPYTVNGKQYGEYKTSGNLSWLRVYEAELVDIGSPRLPETADVAVIGSGIAGAAIVRSLLHERRRRGTVSGSESGLPGDGKIVVFEARQLCSGATARNGGHIKPTAYEIFPRFRKMYGPERAAALTRFQLRHIDCLTELCASEGIDAAEAREVETADLYLDEETFRKTVKDLAELKEWVPEVDVEVWESDEARKKFGANESVAGALSYRAGAIWAYRFAVSIWKRLLDDFPEQLFVETMTPVEAISTSPDELADFPYIVHTPRGTVHVRHVVHATNAFASHLVPGLRSKITGVRAHMSSQRPGDLFPNCQGQRSWGVIYGGAFDYVTQRPSSPDEPQGDLMLGGGFSRSLKQGVDQVGLYDDGARIDALTVSHISGIFPAVFSPKWGKGASVENAWSGILGMTGDFLPFVGRLHSGLTGRKVASKKVRGLHGEWIAAGFSGEGMVWAWLSGTALGIMVDGCEEEELAAAPGRPKGKTVEWLPRELMVSSARMRSADISNLAS
;
A
#
# COMPACT_ATOMS: atom_id res chain seq x y z
N MET A 1 41.13 37.51 -45.09
CA MET A 1 42.44 37.26 -45.75
C MET A 1 43.52 37.90 -44.91
N ARG A 2 44.50 37.08 -44.46
CA ARG A 2 45.96 37.29 -44.33
C ARG A 2 46.44 38.74 -44.04
N ALA A 3 47.33 39.04 -43.10
CA ALA A 3 48.32 38.21 -42.40
C ALA A 3 48.92 38.94 -41.19
N THR A 4 49.34 38.12 -40.24
CA THR A 4 50.40 38.25 -39.23
C THR A 4 51.63 39.08 -39.67
N ILE A 5 52.31 39.75 -38.73
CA ILE A 5 53.75 39.57 -38.46
C ILE A 5 54.09 40.12 -37.06
N LEU A 6 54.94 39.34 -36.41
CA LEU A 6 55.44 39.38 -35.04
C LEU A 6 56.73 40.23 -34.95
N ASN A 7 57.04 40.67 -33.73
CA ASN A 7 58.36 40.67 -33.06
C ASN A 7 59.15 41.96 -32.74
N LEU A 8 59.49 42.01 -31.45
CA LEU A 8 60.74 42.36 -30.77
C LEU A 8 60.82 43.66 -29.91
N LEU A 9 60.66 43.44 -28.60
CA LEU A 9 61.61 43.70 -27.49
C LEU A 9 62.32 45.07 -27.40
N THR A 10 62.10 45.74 -26.27
CA THR A 10 63.17 46.42 -25.52
C THR A 10 62.93 46.28 -24.02
N THR A 11 63.96 45.76 -23.36
CA THR A 11 64.14 45.56 -21.93
C THR A 11 64.41 46.88 -21.21
N PHE A 12 63.82 47.08 -20.03
CA PHE A 12 64.44 47.88 -18.97
C PHE A 12 64.30 47.14 -17.64
N ALA A 13 65.45 46.80 -17.06
CA ALA A 13 65.57 46.25 -15.73
C ALA A 13 65.56 47.39 -14.71
N PHE A 14 64.82 47.21 -13.61
CA PHE A 14 65.12 47.84 -12.34
C PHE A 14 65.08 46.76 -11.26
N LEU A 15 66.24 46.57 -10.62
CA LEU A 15 66.42 45.77 -9.41
C LEU A 15 65.78 46.51 -8.24
N GLY A 16 64.74 45.92 -7.66
CA GLY A 16 64.25 46.22 -6.33
C GLY A 16 64.27 44.93 -5.52
N LEU A 17 65.08 44.87 -4.47
CA LEU A 17 65.07 43.84 -3.45
C LEU A 17 63.72 43.89 -2.73
N GLY A 18 62.79 43.02 -3.14
CA GLY A 18 61.61 42.66 -2.37
C GLY A 18 61.71 41.18 -2.07
N GLU A 19 61.55 40.80 -0.79
CA GLU A 19 61.32 39.42 -0.41
C GLU A 19 60.21 38.85 -1.29
N SER A 20 60.53 37.84 -2.09
CA SER A 20 59.55 37.15 -2.91
C SER A 20 58.60 36.43 -1.98
N THR A 21 57.44 37.02 -1.71
CA THR A 21 56.26 36.26 -1.31
C THR A 21 56.11 35.13 -2.34
N PRO A 22 56.07 33.85 -1.93
CA PRO A 22 55.85 32.77 -2.89
C PRO A 22 54.57 33.07 -3.66
N LEU A 23 54.64 33.00 -4.99
CA LEU A 23 53.45 33.09 -5.84
C LEU A 23 52.41 32.11 -5.28
N ALA A 24 51.24 32.62 -4.89
CA ALA A 24 50.13 31.77 -4.49
C ALA A 24 49.89 30.75 -5.61
N ALA A 25 49.90 29.46 -5.27
CA ALA A 25 49.58 28.41 -6.23
C ALA A 25 48.18 28.69 -6.80
N LEU A 26 48.04 28.59 -8.12
CA LEU A 26 46.76 28.83 -8.82
C LEU A 26 45.96 27.54 -8.91
N ASP A 27 44.65 27.65 -8.76
CA ASP A 27 43.72 26.55 -9.04
C ASP A 27 43.87 26.05 -10.48
N LYS A 28 43.68 24.75 -10.68
CA LYS A 28 43.78 24.14 -12.01
C LYS A 28 42.48 23.46 -12.39
N ARG A 29 42.03 23.70 -13.62
CA ARG A 29 40.94 22.95 -14.26
C ARG A 29 41.49 22.31 -15.53
N TYR A 30 41.33 21.00 -15.67
CA TYR A 30 41.76 20.28 -16.86
C TYR A 30 40.91 19.04 -17.11
N THR A 31 41.05 18.45 -18.29
CA THR A 31 40.43 17.17 -18.61
C THR A 31 41.48 16.07 -18.50
N LEU A 32 41.13 14.99 -17.79
CA LEU A 32 41.96 13.81 -17.66
C LEU A 32 41.27 12.63 -18.35
N ASP A 33 41.92 12.07 -19.36
CA ASP A 33 41.54 10.78 -19.94
C ASP A 33 42.20 9.66 -19.11
N SER A 34 41.40 8.85 -18.41
CA SER A 34 41.88 7.71 -17.63
C SER A 34 40.98 6.50 -17.87
N ASN A 35 41.56 5.38 -18.28
CA ASN A 35 40.84 4.13 -18.61
C ASN A 35 39.64 4.33 -19.58
N GLY A 36 39.78 5.28 -20.50
CA GLY A 36 38.73 5.60 -21.48
C GLY A 36 37.56 6.43 -20.94
N VAL A 37 37.67 6.98 -19.74
CA VAL A 37 36.74 7.96 -19.15
C VAL A 37 37.37 9.36 -19.20
N LYS A 38 36.61 10.34 -19.65
CA LYS A 38 36.98 11.76 -19.64
C LYS A 38 36.50 12.42 -18.35
N TYR A 39 37.41 12.62 -17.41
CA TYR A 39 37.13 13.33 -16.18
C TYR A 39 37.37 14.82 -16.37
N LYS A 40 36.46 15.65 -15.86
CA LYS A 40 36.75 17.04 -15.54
C LYS A 40 37.42 17.05 -14.17
N VAL A 41 38.63 17.61 -14.11
CA VAL A 41 39.43 17.66 -12.89
C VAL A 41 39.56 19.10 -12.43
N PHE A 42 39.35 19.32 -11.14
CA PHE A 42 39.69 20.57 -10.46
C PHE A 42 40.67 20.28 -9.33
N GLU A 43 41.76 21.04 -9.28
CA GLU A 43 42.70 21.07 -8.16
C GLU A 43 42.60 22.43 -7.48
N HIS A 44 42.18 22.43 -6.21
CA HIS A 44 42.12 23.63 -5.39
C HIS A 44 43.46 23.87 -4.72
N ALA A 45 44.13 24.95 -5.10
CA ALA A 45 45.53 25.17 -4.74
C ALA A 45 45.76 25.47 -3.26
N ALA A 46 44.77 26.06 -2.58
CA ALA A 46 44.89 26.40 -1.16
C ALA A 46 44.59 25.22 -0.21
N THR A 47 43.76 24.26 -0.64
CA THR A 47 43.36 23.10 0.20
C THR A 47 44.01 21.80 -0.23
N GLY A 48 44.58 21.76 -1.44
CA GLY A 48 45.08 20.53 -2.07
C GLY A 48 43.97 19.55 -2.47
N ALA A 49 42.69 19.95 -2.37
CA ALA A 49 41.58 19.11 -2.75
C ALA A 49 41.55 18.90 -4.26
N THR A 50 41.31 17.67 -4.69
CA THR A 50 41.14 17.31 -6.09
C THR A 50 39.74 16.72 -6.31
N THR A 51 39.08 17.15 -7.38
CA THR A 51 37.78 16.62 -7.82
C THR A 51 37.97 15.94 -9.16
N LYS A 52 37.31 14.80 -9.37
CA LYS A 52 37.30 14.09 -10.65
C LYS A 52 35.86 13.72 -10.98
N ILE A 53 35.26 14.41 -11.94
CA ILE A 53 33.82 14.27 -12.20
C ILE A 53 33.54 13.89 -13.65
N VAL A 54 32.48 13.10 -13.83
CA VAL A 54 31.74 12.96 -15.08
C VAL A 54 30.43 13.73 -14.94
N SER A 55 29.90 14.26 -16.03
CA SER A 55 28.65 15.03 -16.04
C SER A 55 27.67 14.40 -17.00
N ASN A 56 26.39 14.36 -16.63
CA ASN A 56 25.28 13.93 -17.47
C ASN A 56 25.53 12.55 -18.09
N SER A 57 25.74 11.56 -17.22
CA SER A 57 25.99 10.15 -17.60
C SER A 57 24.87 9.54 -18.44
N GLY A 58 23.66 10.11 -18.38
CA GLY A 58 22.45 9.57 -18.99
C GLY A 58 21.81 8.46 -18.15
N ILE A 59 22.36 8.16 -16.97
CA ILE A 59 21.86 7.14 -16.05
C ILE A 59 20.99 7.81 -14.99
N CYS A 60 19.88 7.15 -14.64
CA CYS A 60 18.96 7.57 -13.59
C CYS A 60 18.15 8.83 -13.92
N GLU A 61 18.77 10.00 -13.97
CA GLU A 61 18.10 11.27 -14.29
C GLU A 61 18.23 11.60 -15.77
N THR A 62 17.07 11.65 -16.45
CA THR A 62 16.94 11.86 -17.90
C THR A 62 16.01 13.02 -18.25
N THR A 63 15.50 13.73 -17.24
CA THR A 63 14.64 14.90 -17.42
C THR A 63 15.42 16.02 -18.16
N PRO A 64 14.88 16.56 -19.27
CA PRO A 64 15.55 17.62 -20.01
C PRO A 64 15.86 18.84 -19.13
N GLY A 65 17.12 19.29 -19.16
CA GLY A 65 17.58 20.47 -18.43
C GLY A 65 17.97 20.23 -16.98
N VAL A 66 17.90 18.99 -16.48
CA VAL A 66 18.38 18.62 -15.14
C VAL A 66 19.78 18.03 -15.26
N ASN A 67 20.78 18.70 -14.66
CA ASN A 67 22.14 18.18 -14.69
C ASN A 67 22.38 17.17 -13.56
N GLN A 68 23.32 16.27 -13.83
CA GLN A 68 23.85 15.34 -12.84
C GLN A 68 25.38 15.26 -12.93
N HIS A 69 26.01 15.04 -11.79
CA HIS A 69 27.46 14.95 -11.66
C HIS A 69 27.82 13.79 -10.74
N SER A 70 28.74 12.94 -11.17
CA SER A 70 29.23 11.82 -10.34
C SER A 70 30.74 11.70 -10.44
N GLY A 71 31.36 11.11 -9.44
CA GLY A 71 32.80 10.89 -9.42
C GLY A 71 33.35 11.02 -8.00
N TYR A 72 34.53 11.62 -7.86
CA TYR A 72 35.29 11.57 -6.61
C TYR A 72 35.72 12.96 -6.13
N PHE A 73 35.58 13.17 -4.82
CA PHE A 73 36.28 14.22 -4.08
C PHE A 73 37.42 13.61 -3.26
N SER A 74 38.58 14.24 -3.28
CA SER A 74 39.67 13.91 -2.36
C SER A 74 39.45 14.61 -1.02
N VAL A 75 39.31 13.83 0.05
CA VAL A 75 39.07 14.32 1.43
C VAL A 75 40.31 14.19 2.33
N GLY A 76 41.44 13.78 1.74
CA GLY A 76 42.72 13.54 2.37
C GLY A 76 43.68 12.78 1.45
N THR A 77 44.90 12.53 1.92
CA THR A 77 45.92 11.80 1.15
C THR A 77 45.44 10.39 0.84
N ASN A 78 45.25 10.09 -0.44
CA ASN A 78 44.72 8.81 -0.91
C ASN A 78 43.32 8.49 -0.34
N MET A 79 42.48 9.48 -0.05
CA MET A 79 41.11 9.29 0.43
C MET A 79 40.13 9.81 -0.62
N ASN A 80 39.48 8.91 -1.38
CA ASN A 80 38.61 9.27 -2.50
C ASN A 80 37.18 8.88 -2.18
N MET A 81 36.33 9.88 -1.94
CA MET A 81 34.93 9.70 -1.58
C MET A 81 34.06 9.87 -2.83
N PHE A 82 33.29 8.84 -3.15
CA PHE A 82 32.36 8.86 -4.28
C PHE A 82 31.10 9.65 -3.93
N PHE A 83 30.62 10.41 -4.91
CA PHE A 83 29.36 11.13 -4.80
C PHE A 83 28.57 11.02 -6.10
N TRP A 84 27.26 11.20 -5.98
CA TRP A 84 26.37 11.44 -7.10
C TRP A 84 25.41 12.57 -6.77
N PHE A 85 25.50 13.64 -7.54
CA PHE A 85 24.74 14.87 -7.40
C PHE A 85 23.74 15.03 -8.54
N PHE A 86 22.53 15.48 -8.21
CA PHE A 86 21.45 15.77 -9.14
C PHE A 86 20.84 17.14 -8.85
N GLU A 87 20.73 17.97 -9.88
CA GLU A 87 20.01 19.23 -9.76
C GLU A 87 18.52 19.02 -9.49
N ALA A 88 17.90 20.04 -8.90
CA ALA A 88 16.46 20.04 -8.71
C ALA A 88 15.73 20.14 -10.06
N ARG A 89 14.73 19.28 -10.29
CA ARG A 89 13.85 19.35 -11.46
C ARG A 89 13.09 20.67 -11.53
N GLN A 90 12.77 21.23 -10.36
CA GLN A 90 12.14 22.53 -10.26
C GLN A 90 13.13 23.55 -9.72
N ASN A 91 13.46 24.54 -10.57
CA ASN A 91 14.16 25.75 -10.14
C ASN A 91 15.53 25.47 -9.49
N ALA A 92 16.36 24.60 -10.07
CA ALA A 92 17.68 24.19 -9.57
C ALA A 92 18.53 25.35 -9.02
N SER A 93 18.55 26.50 -9.71
CA SER A 93 19.30 27.70 -9.30
C SER A 93 18.73 28.42 -8.06
N LYS A 94 17.64 27.94 -7.47
CA LYS A 94 16.97 28.49 -6.28
C LYS A 94 16.66 27.43 -5.23
N ALA A 95 16.54 26.17 -5.63
CA ALA A 95 16.30 25.05 -4.74
C ALA A 95 17.38 24.91 -3.65
N PRO A 96 17.03 24.40 -2.46
CA PRO A 96 17.99 24.07 -1.41
C PRO A 96 18.92 22.94 -1.86
N LEU A 97 20.04 22.78 -1.14
CA LEU A 97 20.95 21.65 -1.28
C LEU A 97 20.66 20.65 -0.15
N ALA A 98 20.59 19.36 -0.47
CA ALA A 98 20.33 18.31 0.50
C ALA A 98 21.34 17.17 0.35
N LEU A 99 21.96 16.77 1.45
CA LEU A 99 22.82 15.60 1.55
C LEU A 99 21.98 14.40 2.04
N TRP A 100 22.06 13.28 1.32
CA TRP A 100 21.51 11.99 1.77
C TRP A 100 22.62 11.02 2.15
N LEU A 101 22.49 10.40 3.33
CA LEU A 101 23.40 9.35 3.82
C LEU A 101 22.62 8.12 4.29
N ASN A 102 22.87 6.97 3.67
CA ASN A 102 22.43 5.68 4.22
C ASN A 102 23.29 5.28 5.46
N GLY A 103 22.86 4.23 6.16
CA GLY A 103 23.41 3.79 7.44
C GLY A 103 24.48 2.68 7.35
N GLY A 104 24.17 1.51 7.92
CA GLY A 104 25.04 0.34 8.01
C GLY A 104 25.53 0.03 9.45
N PRO A 105 26.63 0.63 9.95
CA PRO A 105 27.48 1.64 9.30
C PRO A 105 28.27 1.06 8.13
N GLY A 106 28.46 1.89 7.09
CA GLY A 106 29.27 1.53 5.93
C GLY A 106 28.48 1.10 4.71
N CYS A 107 27.15 1.27 4.73
CA CYS A 107 26.30 1.05 3.57
C CYS A 107 26.28 2.26 2.63
N SER A 108 26.25 1.98 1.35
CA SER A 108 26.29 2.93 0.24
C SER A 108 25.05 3.81 0.21
N SER A 109 25.23 5.09 -0.13
CA SER A 109 24.10 6.02 -0.34
C SER A 109 23.41 5.82 -1.69
N MET A 110 23.91 4.90 -2.51
CA MET A 110 23.23 4.48 -3.73
C MET A 110 21.98 3.66 -3.43
N ILE A 111 21.83 3.10 -2.22
CA ILE A 111 20.56 2.49 -1.75
C ILE A 111 19.45 3.55 -1.82
N GLY A 112 19.65 4.70 -1.14
CA GLY A 112 18.68 5.78 -1.16
C GLY A 112 18.45 6.39 -2.54
N LEU A 113 19.49 6.41 -3.37
CA LEU A 113 19.37 6.85 -4.76
C LEU A 113 18.45 5.93 -5.59
N PHE A 114 18.64 4.62 -5.52
CA PHE A 114 17.99 3.67 -6.44
C PHE A 114 16.73 2.96 -5.89
N GLN A 115 16.54 2.91 -4.58
CA GLN A 115 15.42 2.20 -3.96
C GLN A 115 14.45 3.13 -3.22
N GLU A 116 14.90 4.32 -2.80
CA GLU A 116 14.13 5.19 -1.90
C GLU A 116 13.70 6.51 -2.56
N ASN A 117 14.58 7.52 -2.54
CA ASN A 117 14.22 8.92 -2.78
C ASN A 117 14.96 9.57 -3.97
N GLY A 118 15.86 8.85 -4.63
CA GLY A 118 16.59 9.34 -5.79
C GLY A 118 15.77 9.43 -7.08
N PRO A 119 16.39 9.97 -8.16
CA PRO A 119 15.69 10.38 -9.37
C PRO A 119 15.15 9.23 -10.21
N CYS A 120 15.59 8.01 -9.93
CA CYS A 120 15.15 6.79 -10.59
C CYS A 120 14.99 5.65 -9.58
N THR A 121 14.35 4.57 -10.02
CA THR A 121 14.07 3.42 -9.17
C THR A 121 14.19 2.10 -9.89
N PHE A 122 14.57 1.06 -9.14
CA PHE A 122 14.51 -0.34 -9.55
C PHE A 122 13.31 -1.08 -8.93
N ASN A 123 12.39 -0.38 -8.25
CA ASN A 123 11.27 -1.00 -7.54
C ASN A 123 10.30 -1.78 -8.46
N GLY A 124 10.35 -1.54 -9.79
CA GLY A 124 9.67 -2.35 -10.81
C GLY A 124 10.38 -3.65 -11.21
N GLY A 125 11.51 -4.00 -10.59
CA GLY A 125 12.25 -5.25 -10.80
C GLY A 125 12.98 -5.35 -12.14
N GLY A 126 13.13 -4.23 -12.85
CA GLY A 126 13.84 -4.16 -14.13
C GLY A 126 15.35 -4.35 -13.99
N SER A 127 16.04 -4.62 -15.10
CA SER A 127 17.50 -4.62 -15.18
C SER A 127 18.10 -3.22 -15.42
N GLU A 128 17.24 -2.23 -15.69
CA GLU A 128 17.57 -0.84 -15.94
C GLU A 128 16.68 0.06 -15.06
N PRO A 129 17.17 1.23 -14.62
CA PRO A 129 16.39 2.13 -13.78
C PRO A 129 15.30 2.86 -14.59
N THR A 130 14.14 3.12 -13.97
CA THR A 130 13.11 4.01 -14.52
C THR A 130 13.02 5.30 -13.70
N LEU A 131 12.58 6.41 -14.30
CA LEU A 131 12.43 7.68 -13.57
C LEU A 131 11.46 7.51 -12.38
N ASN A 132 11.87 8.00 -11.22
CA ASN A 132 11.06 8.04 -10.01
C ASN A 132 10.21 9.33 -10.01
N PRO A 133 8.87 9.25 -10.12
CA PRO A 133 8.00 10.42 -10.12
C PRO A 133 7.94 11.12 -8.75
N TYR A 134 8.35 10.44 -7.68
CA TYR A 134 8.31 10.94 -6.30
C TYR A 134 9.69 11.33 -5.75
N SER A 135 10.69 11.48 -6.63
CA SER A 135 12.05 11.81 -6.21
C SER A 135 12.13 13.13 -5.47
N TRP A 136 12.98 13.18 -4.44
CA TRP A 136 13.29 14.39 -3.69
C TRP A 136 14.00 15.44 -4.55
N ASN A 137 14.70 15.03 -5.62
CA ASN A 137 15.27 15.99 -6.56
C ASN A 137 14.19 16.75 -7.34
N THR A 138 12.90 16.47 -7.15
CA THR A 138 11.84 17.36 -7.65
C THR A 138 11.97 18.77 -7.08
N PHE A 139 12.38 18.89 -5.80
CA PHE A 139 12.38 20.17 -5.07
C PHE A 139 13.73 20.58 -4.48
N ALA A 140 14.70 19.66 -4.40
CA ALA A 140 16.03 19.93 -3.86
C ALA A 140 17.14 19.51 -4.83
N ASN A 141 18.28 20.18 -4.74
CA ASN A 141 19.52 19.69 -5.34
C ASN A 141 20.04 18.57 -4.43
N MET A 142 20.04 17.33 -4.90
CA MET A 142 20.31 16.15 -4.08
C MET A 142 21.75 15.67 -4.25
N LEU A 143 22.44 15.47 -3.14
CA LEU A 143 23.80 14.94 -3.05
C LEU A 143 23.80 13.61 -2.29
N TYR A 144 24.12 12.51 -2.98
CA TYR A 144 24.29 11.18 -2.39
C TYR A 144 25.78 10.89 -2.23
N VAL A 145 26.21 10.45 -1.04
CA VAL A 145 27.64 10.26 -0.73
C VAL A 145 27.90 8.89 -0.11
N ASP A 146 28.84 8.14 -0.69
CA ASP A 146 29.30 6.89 -0.10
C ASP A 146 30.34 7.16 0.99
N GLN A 147 29.94 7.03 2.25
CA GLN A 147 30.80 7.30 3.41
C GLN A 147 30.64 6.22 4.48
N PRO A 148 31.71 5.88 5.22
CA PRO A 148 33.09 6.39 5.13
C PRO A 148 33.87 5.80 3.92
N ILE A 149 35.20 6.01 3.88
CA ILE A 149 36.03 5.43 2.80
C ILE A 149 35.96 3.90 2.85
N GLY A 150 35.80 3.26 1.69
CA GLY A 150 35.60 1.82 1.56
C GLY A 150 34.14 1.40 1.41
N THR A 151 33.19 2.31 1.61
CA THR A 151 31.76 2.12 1.32
C THR A 151 31.45 2.33 -0.15
N GLY A 152 30.57 1.51 -0.75
CA GLY A 152 30.09 1.72 -2.12
C GLY A 152 31.23 1.81 -3.13
N PHE A 153 31.35 2.95 -3.78
CA PHE A 153 32.42 3.26 -4.72
C PHE A 153 33.61 4.02 -4.10
N SER A 154 33.53 4.44 -2.84
CA SER A 154 34.60 5.16 -2.13
C SER A 154 35.80 4.27 -1.82
N TYR A 155 37.01 4.78 -2.01
CA TYR A 155 38.23 3.97 -1.91
C TYR A 155 39.46 4.73 -1.42
N GLY A 156 40.43 3.94 -0.95
CA GLY A 156 41.75 4.42 -0.53
C GLY A 156 42.00 4.22 0.96
N THR A 157 42.74 5.15 1.56
CA THR A 157 43.08 5.13 2.98
C THR A 157 41.85 5.48 3.81
N ASP A 158 41.38 4.54 4.62
CA ASP A 158 40.25 4.76 5.53
C ASP A 158 40.73 4.82 6.98
N ASP A 159 40.61 6.00 7.57
CA ASP A 159 40.96 6.29 8.96
C ASP A 159 39.73 6.56 9.85
N ALA A 160 38.51 6.43 9.31
CA ALA A 160 37.30 6.60 10.08
C ALA A 160 36.98 5.33 10.86
N THR A 161 37.19 5.36 12.18
CA THR A 161 36.87 4.25 13.09
C THR A 161 35.61 4.48 13.91
N SER A 162 35.00 5.65 13.80
CA SER A 162 33.80 6.06 14.55
C SER A 162 33.08 7.18 13.80
N THR A 163 31.83 7.45 14.20
CA THR A 163 31.01 8.56 13.70
C THR A 163 31.74 9.90 13.83
N LEU A 164 32.42 10.15 14.96
CA LEU A 164 33.21 11.38 15.18
C LEU A 164 34.39 11.50 14.21
N ALA A 165 35.00 10.38 13.83
CA ALA A 165 36.10 10.37 12.86
C ALA A 165 35.62 10.54 11.40
N ALA A 166 34.37 10.17 11.11
CA ALA A 166 33.76 10.32 9.80
C ALA A 166 33.32 11.76 9.50
N ALA A 167 32.80 12.49 10.50
CA ALA A 167 32.25 13.85 10.31
C ALA A 167 33.23 14.83 9.62
N PRO A 168 34.52 14.89 9.99
CA PRO A 168 35.48 15.78 9.33
C PRO A 168 35.73 15.42 7.86
N ARG A 169 35.53 14.17 7.46
CA ARG A 169 35.74 13.72 6.06
C ARG A 169 34.59 14.18 5.17
N VAL A 170 33.36 14.08 5.65
CA VAL A 170 32.18 14.59 4.92
C VAL A 170 32.15 16.11 4.90
N TRP A 171 32.56 16.78 5.98
CA TRP A 171 32.74 18.25 5.95
C TRP A 171 33.72 18.67 4.87
N LYS A 172 34.90 18.03 4.78
CA LYS A 172 35.89 18.29 3.72
C LYS A 172 35.35 18.05 2.32
N LEU A 173 34.51 17.02 2.13
CA LEU A 173 33.82 16.79 0.86
C LEU A 173 32.95 18.01 0.50
N LEU A 174 32.16 18.53 1.44
CA LEU A 174 31.30 19.69 1.19
C LEU A 174 32.11 20.96 0.88
N GLN A 175 33.23 21.18 1.58
CA GLN A 175 34.15 22.27 1.26
C GLN A 175 34.69 22.15 -0.17
N ALA A 176 35.08 20.95 -0.59
CA ALA A 176 35.53 20.69 -1.94
C ALA A 176 34.40 20.80 -2.97
N PHE A 177 33.17 20.42 -2.59
CA PHE A 177 31.97 20.55 -3.41
C PHE A 177 31.67 22.02 -3.73
N TYR A 178 31.68 22.91 -2.73
CA TYR A 178 31.47 24.34 -2.97
C TYR A 178 32.56 24.95 -3.85
N ALA A 179 33.84 24.61 -3.61
CA ALA A 179 34.91 25.08 -4.48
C ALA A 179 34.76 24.62 -5.95
N GLN A 180 34.17 23.43 -6.17
CA GLN A 180 33.88 22.91 -7.49
C GLN A 180 32.64 23.55 -8.13
N PHE A 181 31.60 23.77 -7.33
CA PHE A 181 30.27 24.24 -7.72
C PHE A 181 29.87 25.47 -6.88
N PRO A 182 30.54 26.62 -7.08
CA PRO A 182 30.36 27.81 -6.23
C PRO A 182 28.93 28.38 -6.30
N GLU A 183 28.15 28.05 -7.32
CA GLU A 183 26.73 28.42 -7.44
C GLU A 183 25.81 27.86 -6.33
N TYR A 184 26.30 26.89 -5.56
CA TYR A 184 25.61 26.32 -4.40
C TYR A 184 26.12 26.88 -3.05
N GLU A 185 27.11 27.76 -3.04
CA GLU A 185 27.56 28.44 -1.82
C GLU A 185 26.42 29.24 -1.19
N GLY A 186 26.32 29.21 0.14
CA GLY A 186 25.30 29.93 0.91
C GLY A 186 23.86 29.43 0.74
N ARG A 187 23.61 28.35 -0.01
CA ARG A 187 22.29 27.72 -0.11
C ARG A 187 21.83 27.18 1.23
N ASP A 188 20.53 27.23 1.48
CA ASP A 188 19.91 26.42 2.52
C ASP A 188 20.33 24.97 2.33
N PHE A 189 20.94 24.40 3.37
CA PHE A 189 21.50 23.06 3.37
C PHE A 189 20.81 22.17 4.39
N GLY A 190 20.43 20.96 3.97
CA GLY A 190 19.86 19.93 4.84
C GLY A 190 20.70 18.65 4.84
N ILE A 191 20.81 18.01 6.01
CA ILE A 191 21.38 16.67 6.16
C ILE A 191 20.23 15.70 6.40
N PHE A 192 20.10 14.68 5.57
CA PHE A 192 19.08 13.63 5.70
C PHE A 192 19.78 12.28 5.75
N THR A 193 19.38 11.46 6.72
CA THR A 193 20.05 10.18 7.00
C THR A 193 19.04 9.12 7.39
N GLU A 194 19.44 7.85 7.35
CA GLU A 194 18.60 6.74 7.81
C GLU A 194 19.35 5.64 8.57
N SER A 195 18.64 4.85 9.37
CA SER A 195 19.22 3.71 10.10
C SER A 195 20.37 4.16 11.01
N TYR A 196 21.59 3.64 10.84
CA TYR A 196 22.80 4.14 11.52
C TYR A 196 23.08 5.65 11.28
N GLY A 197 22.41 6.25 10.31
CA GLY A 197 22.26 7.69 10.15
C GLY A 197 21.81 8.42 11.41
N GLY A 198 21.14 7.76 12.35
CA GLY A 198 20.86 8.33 13.67
C GLY A 198 22.09 8.65 14.52
N HIS A 199 23.26 8.07 14.21
CA HIS A 199 24.57 8.48 14.74
C HIS A 199 25.18 9.59 13.87
N TYR A 200 25.22 9.38 12.55
CA TYR A 200 25.84 10.32 11.60
C TYR A 200 25.18 11.71 11.63
N GLY A 201 23.86 11.77 11.50
CA GLY A 201 23.11 13.01 11.37
C GLY A 201 23.37 14.00 12.51
N PRO A 202 23.16 13.63 13.78
CA PRO A 202 23.43 14.50 14.91
C PRO A 202 24.89 14.96 14.98
N GLU A 203 25.85 14.04 14.84
CA GLU A 203 27.27 14.37 14.95
C GLU A 203 27.75 15.24 13.80
N PHE A 204 27.29 14.99 12.58
CA PHE A 204 27.73 15.76 11.41
C PHE A 204 27.15 17.17 11.47
N ALA A 205 25.88 17.32 11.82
CA ALA A 205 25.27 18.61 12.05
C ALA A 205 26.02 19.41 13.13
N PHE A 206 26.32 18.77 14.25
CA PHE A 206 27.08 19.38 15.34
C PHE A 206 28.49 19.79 14.93
N PHE A 207 29.22 18.91 14.24
CA PHE A 207 30.56 19.21 13.74
C PHE A 207 30.54 20.36 12.73
N PHE A 208 29.56 20.40 11.83
CA PHE A 208 29.46 21.47 10.82
C PHE A 208 29.22 22.83 11.48
N GLU A 209 28.37 22.91 12.49
CA GLU A 209 28.15 24.14 13.26
C GLU A 209 29.42 24.58 14.01
N GLN A 210 30.22 23.65 14.54
CA GLN A 210 31.53 24.00 15.12
C GLN A 210 32.48 24.57 14.07
N GLN A 211 32.52 23.98 12.86
CA GLN A 211 33.37 24.52 11.78
C GLN A 211 32.87 25.88 11.32
N ASN A 212 31.55 26.09 11.21
CA ASN A 212 30.96 27.40 10.91
C ASN A 212 31.37 28.45 11.95
N ALA A 213 31.30 28.13 13.24
CA ALA A 213 31.73 29.03 14.31
C ALA A 213 33.24 29.32 14.27
N ALA A 214 34.06 28.33 13.92
CA ALA A 214 35.51 28.50 13.75
C ALA A 214 35.85 29.38 12.53
N ILE A 215 35.09 29.26 11.44
CA ILE A 215 35.19 30.16 10.27
C ILE A 215 34.81 31.58 10.67
N ASP A 216 33.70 31.78 11.38
CA ASP A 216 33.27 33.10 11.87
C ASP A 216 34.31 33.74 12.80
N ALA A 217 34.97 32.93 13.61
CA ALA A 217 36.05 33.36 14.50
C ALA A 217 37.39 33.58 13.76
N GLY A 218 37.49 33.24 12.47
CA GLY A 218 38.71 33.33 11.68
C GLY A 218 39.82 32.36 12.11
N THR A 219 39.49 31.30 12.85
CA THR A 219 40.48 30.31 13.34
C THR A 219 40.77 29.21 12.32
N ILE A 220 39.85 28.97 11.39
CA ILE A 220 40.04 28.11 10.21
C ILE A 220 39.55 28.84 8.95
N ALA A 221 40.05 28.44 7.78
CA ALA A 221 39.55 28.89 6.49
C ALA A 221 38.59 27.84 5.90
N GLY A 222 37.48 28.30 5.33
CA GLY A 222 36.48 27.45 4.68
C GLY A 222 35.20 28.22 4.37
N GLU A 223 34.32 27.59 3.62
CA GLU A 223 32.98 28.06 3.31
C GLU A 223 32.00 27.66 4.40
N LYS A 224 31.18 28.62 4.84
CA LYS A 224 30.11 28.34 5.81
C LYS A 224 29.04 27.47 5.16
N ILE A 225 28.67 26.39 5.83
CA ILE A 225 27.52 25.57 5.44
C ILE A 225 26.28 26.19 6.11
N ASN A 226 25.36 26.74 5.34
CA ASN A 226 24.09 27.27 5.87
C ASN A 226 23.14 26.12 6.22
N LEU A 227 23.46 25.39 7.29
CA LEU A 227 22.73 24.21 7.76
C LEU A 227 21.41 24.63 8.42
N VAL A 228 20.29 24.34 7.75
CA VAL A 228 18.95 24.73 8.21
C VAL A 228 18.10 23.55 8.67
N ALA A 229 18.45 22.33 8.25
CA ALA A 229 17.67 21.13 8.52
C ALA A 229 18.50 19.87 8.80
N LEU A 230 18.01 19.06 9.74
CA LEU A 230 18.45 17.68 9.99
C LEU A 230 17.23 16.75 9.94
N GLY A 231 17.28 15.74 9.08
CA GLY A 231 16.31 14.67 8.99
C GLY A 231 16.91 13.30 9.34
N VAL A 232 16.24 12.53 10.19
CA VAL A 232 16.63 11.15 10.50
C VAL A 232 15.43 10.21 10.31
N ASN A 233 15.53 9.30 9.35
CA ASN A 233 14.57 8.24 9.07
C ASN A 233 14.94 6.97 9.87
N ASN A 234 13.98 6.37 10.58
CA ASN A 234 14.15 5.06 11.25
C ASN A 234 15.54 4.95 11.90
N GLY A 235 15.90 5.92 12.75
CA GLY A 235 17.28 6.11 13.20
C GLY A 235 17.67 5.17 14.35
N TRP A 236 18.91 4.69 14.34
CA TRP A 236 19.61 4.19 15.51
C TRP A 236 20.32 5.39 16.15
N ILE A 237 19.84 5.86 17.31
CA ILE A 237 20.27 7.12 17.95
C ILE A 237 20.69 6.86 19.41
N ASP A 238 19.91 6.05 20.11
CA ASP A 238 20.12 5.71 21.51
C ASP A 238 19.91 4.22 21.77
N PRO A 239 20.98 3.42 21.74
CA PRO A 239 20.91 1.98 21.92
C PRO A 239 20.21 1.58 23.22
N ALA A 240 20.46 2.30 24.32
CA ALA A 240 19.85 1.99 25.62
C ALA A 240 18.32 2.04 25.56
N ASN A 241 17.73 3.15 25.10
CA ASN A 241 16.28 3.23 24.95
C ASN A 241 15.76 2.26 23.89
N GLN A 242 16.40 2.18 22.73
CA GLN A 242 15.90 1.40 21.60
C GLN A 242 15.93 -0.12 21.85
N TYR A 243 16.91 -0.62 22.62
CA TYR A 243 16.90 -2.02 23.07
C TYR A 243 15.72 -2.34 23.98
N LYS A 244 15.28 -1.39 24.82
CA LYS A 244 14.05 -1.57 25.59
C LYS A 244 12.83 -1.59 24.67
N ASP A 245 12.81 -0.76 23.63
CA ASP A 245 11.67 -0.66 22.72
C ASP A 245 11.47 -1.88 21.84
N TYR A 246 12.50 -2.71 21.56
CA TYR A 246 12.28 -4.03 20.98
C TYR A 246 11.27 -4.86 21.80
N ILE A 247 11.32 -4.77 23.12
CA ILE A 247 10.42 -5.50 24.02
C ILE A 247 9.00 -4.92 23.95
N ASP A 248 8.89 -3.59 23.97
CA ASP A 248 7.60 -2.89 23.94
C ASP A 248 6.91 -3.06 22.59
N TYR A 249 7.69 -2.99 21.50
CA TYR A 249 7.24 -3.19 20.14
C TYR A 249 6.86 -4.65 19.91
N ALA A 250 7.68 -5.63 20.32
CA ALA A 250 7.32 -7.05 20.24
C ALA A 250 5.98 -7.39 20.91
N ALA A 251 5.62 -6.69 22.00
CA ALA A 251 4.37 -6.91 22.71
C ALA A 251 3.18 -6.16 22.09
N ASN A 252 3.41 -4.95 21.56
CA ASN A 252 2.35 -4.01 21.20
C ASN A 252 2.22 -3.73 19.69
N ASN A 253 3.11 -4.30 18.86
CA ASN A 253 3.06 -4.14 17.41
C ASN A 253 1.69 -4.58 16.86
N THR A 254 1.10 -3.75 16.01
CA THR A 254 -0.24 -3.93 15.44
C THR A 254 -0.28 -4.90 14.26
N TYR A 255 0.86 -5.18 13.65
CA TYR A 255 1.01 -6.13 12.55
C TYR A 255 1.30 -7.55 13.05
N LYS A 256 2.27 -7.69 13.97
CA LYS A 256 2.76 -8.99 14.44
C LYS A 256 3.25 -8.91 15.89
N LYS A 257 2.43 -9.38 16.82
CA LYS A 257 2.82 -9.51 18.24
C LYS A 257 3.70 -10.75 18.43
N LEU A 258 4.94 -10.56 18.86
CA LEU A 258 5.92 -11.63 19.01
C LEU A 258 5.94 -12.24 20.42
N ILE A 259 5.50 -11.51 21.44
CA ILE A 259 5.60 -11.95 22.83
C ILE A 259 4.29 -11.80 23.62
N THR A 260 4.07 -12.75 24.54
CA THR A 260 2.97 -12.73 25.51
C THR A 260 3.26 -11.77 26.68
N PRO A 261 2.25 -11.34 27.47
CA PRO A 261 2.46 -10.52 28.68
C PRO A 261 3.43 -11.13 29.70
N LYS A 262 3.47 -12.47 29.79
CA LYS A 262 4.43 -13.19 30.65
C LYS A 262 5.86 -13.07 30.12
N GLN A 263 6.07 -13.25 28.82
CA GLN A 263 7.37 -13.07 28.17
C GLN A 263 7.84 -11.62 28.24
N TYR A 264 6.94 -10.66 28.07
CA TYR A 264 7.23 -9.23 28.23
C TYR A 264 7.86 -8.94 29.60
N SER A 265 7.25 -9.41 30.68
CA SER A 265 7.78 -9.22 32.04
C SER A 265 9.18 -9.84 32.21
N THR A 266 9.41 -11.00 31.61
CA THR A 266 10.72 -11.67 31.59
C THR A 266 11.76 -10.83 30.85
N TYR A 267 11.45 -10.37 29.64
CA TYR A 267 12.38 -9.55 28.85
C TYR A 267 12.66 -8.21 29.50
N VAL A 268 11.67 -7.55 30.11
CA VAL A 268 11.89 -6.33 30.90
C VAL A 268 12.83 -6.61 32.07
N SER A 269 12.63 -7.71 32.81
CA SER A 269 13.57 -8.10 33.86
C SER A 269 14.96 -8.39 33.32
N THR A 270 15.09 -9.01 32.14
CA THR A 270 16.38 -9.30 31.50
C THR A 270 17.09 -8.00 31.12
N TYR A 271 16.38 -7.07 30.49
CA TYR A 271 16.89 -5.74 30.13
C TYR A 271 17.40 -4.99 31.37
N GLN A 272 16.62 -4.95 32.45
CA GLN A 272 17.03 -4.29 33.70
C GLN A 272 18.28 -4.93 34.33
N LYS A 273 18.41 -6.26 34.27
CA LYS A 273 19.54 -6.98 34.89
C LYS A 273 20.80 -7.00 34.04
N LYS A 274 20.68 -6.93 32.71
CA LYS A 274 21.80 -7.09 31.78
C LYS A 274 22.14 -5.79 31.04
N CYS A 275 21.17 -5.20 30.37
CA CYS A 275 21.37 -4.04 29.50
C CYS A 275 21.67 -2.76 30.27
N VAL A 276 20.81 -2.40 31.22
CA VAL A 276 20.95 -1.17 32.01
C VAL A 276 22.34 -1.05 32.67
N PRO A 277 22.85 -2.07 33.40
CA PRO A 277 24.18 -1.97 34.00
C PRO A 277 25.33 -2.03 32.99
N ALA A 278 25.12 -2.59 31.78
CA ALA A 278 26.13 -2.59 30.74
C ALA A 278 26.24 -1.21 30.09
N PHE A 279 25.12 -0.61 29.69
CA PHE A 279 25.10 0.76 29.14
C PHE A 279 25.52 1.81 30.17
N ALA A 280 25.28 1.61 31.47
CA ALA A 280 25.81 2.49 32.51
C ALA A 280 27.36 2.60 32.51
N LYS A 281 28.06 1.63 31.92
CA LYS A 281 29.53 1.65 31.74
C LYS A 281 29.95 2.24 30.39
N CYS A 282 29.06 2.28 29.40
CA CYS A 282 29.29 2.96 28.14
C CYS A 282 29.04 4.46 28.33
N THR A 283 30.11 5.22 28.54
CA THR A 283 30.00 6.67 28.78
C THR A 283 30.81 7.47 27.76
N GLY A 284 30.22 8.58 27.31
CA GLY A 284 30.81 9.50 26.36
C GLY A 284 30.83 8.99 24.90
N LEU A 285 31.20 9.89 24.00
CA LEU A 285 31.36 9.59 22.57
C LEU A 285 32.77 9.10 22.21
N THR A 286 33.73 9.26 23.11
CA THR A 286 35.14 8.86 22.93
C THR A 286 35.64 8.05 24.13
N GLY A 287 36.51 7.08 23.90
CA GLY A 287 37.01 6.20 24.95
C GLY A 287 35.94 5.23 25.46
N ASN A 288 36.31 4.33 26.37
CA ASN A 288 35.43 3.25 26.86
C ASN A 288 34.94 2.28 25.76
N ASP A 289 35.66 2.18 24.65
CA ASP A 289 35.28 1.41 23.45
C ASP A 289 34.84 -0.02 23.80
N ALA A 290 35.64 -0.73 24.60
CA ALA A 290 35.34 -2.09 25.04
C ALA A 290 34.06 -2.17 25.90
N ALA A 291 33.77 -1.15 26.72
CA ALA A 291 32.56 -1.12 27.54
C ALA A 291 31.32 -0.83 26.68
N CYS A 292 31.44 0.04 25.68
CA CYS A 292 30.36 0.35 24.74
C CYS A 292 30.06 -0.81 23.79
N GLY A 293 31.10 -1.43 23.20
CA GLY A 293 30.95 -2.65 22.40
C GLY A 293 30.31 -3.78 23.21
N ASN A 294 30.80 -4.01 24.44
CA ASN A 294 30.19 -5.01 25.32
C ASN A 294 28.72 -4.69 25.67
N ALA A 295 28.35 -3.42 25.84
CA ALA A 295 26.97 -3.06 26.15
C ALA A 295 26.02 -3.40 24.99
N ASP A 296 26.43 -3.08 23.77
CA ASP A 296 25.72 -3.44 22.53
C ASP A 296 25.59 -4.97 22.40
N ASP A 297 26.70 -5.70 22.48
CA ASP A 297 26.74 -7.16 22.35
C ASP A 297 25.85 -7.86 23.38
N VAL A 298 25.93 -7.43 24.64
CA VAL A 298 25.12 -7.99 25.73
C VAL A 298 23.64 -7.80 25.47
N CYS A 299 23.24 -6.64 24.95
CA CYS A 299 21.84 -6.34 24.69
C CYS A 299 21.30 -6.99 23.43
N SER A 300 22.11 -7.02 22.37
CA SER A 300 21.79 -7.75 21.15
C SER A 300 21.52 -9.23 21.47
N ALA A 301 22.44 -9.89 22.18
CA ALA A 301 22.31 -11.29 22.55
C ALA A 301 21.21 -11.56 23.59
N ALA A 302 20.87 -10.60 24.47
CA ALA A 302 19.89 -10.80 25.53
C ALA A 302 18.45 -10.45 25.13
N ILE A 303 18.27 -9.54 24.17
CA ILE A 303 16.96 -8.97 23.82
C ILE A 303 16.66 -9.12 22.33
N GLU A 304 17.43 -8.47 21.46
CA GLU A 304 17.17 -8.37 20.01
C GLU A 304 17.19 -9.75 19.34
N SER A 305 18.31 -10.47 19.35
CA SER A 305 18.40 -11.77 18.67
C SER A 305 17.41 -12.80 19.20
N PRO A 306 17.18 -12.92 20.53
CA PRO A 306 16.12 -13.78 21.05
C PRO A 306 14.74 -13.42 20.53
N LEU A 307 14.38 -12.13 20.46
CA LEU A 307 13.06 -11.71 19.95
C LEU A 307 12.92 -11.98 18.44
N GLU A 308 13.95 -11.69 17.66
CA GLU A 308 13.99 -11.99 16.22
C GLU A 308 13.90 -13.49 15.93
N SER A 309 14.44 -14.33 16.81
CA SER A 309 14.36 -15.80 16.66
C SER A 309 12.96 -16.39 16.92
N LEU A 310 12.02 -15.59 17.46
CA LEU A 310 10.67 -16.07 17.77
C LEU A 310 9.79 -16.27 16.53
N ALA A 311 10.10 -15.59 15.43
CA ALA A 311 9.33 -15.67 14.20
C ALA A 311 10.22 -15.41 12.96
N SER A 312 9.80 -15.91 11.81
CA SER A 312 10.39 -15.48 10.54
C SER A 312 9.73 -14.18 10.08
N PHE A 313 10.51 -13.13 9.88
CA PHE A 313 10.10 -11.84 9.32
C PHE A 313 11.34 -11.07 8.84
N ASP A 314 11.15 -10.07 7.97
CA ASP A 314 12.19 -9.12 7.60
C ASP A 314 12.38 -8.09 8.72
N VAL A 315 13.62 -7.89 9.16
CA VAL A 315 13.95 -6.92 10.21
C VAL A 315 13.70 -5.47 9.78
N TYR A 316 13.59 -5.21 8.48
CA TYR A 316 13.24 -3.90 7.93
C TYR A 316 11.73 -3.74 7.64
N ASP A 317 10.98 -4.85 7.61
CA ASP A 317 9.52 -4.86 7.52
C ASP A 317 8.94 -6.12 8.20
N ILE A 318 8.39 -5.95 9.42
CA ILE A 318 7.84 -7.07 10.21
C ILE A 318 6.67 -7.81 9.53
N ARG A 319 6.08 -7.20 8.49
CA ARG A 319 4.98 -7.77 7.70
C ARG A 319 5.51 -8.72 6.63
N GLY A 320 6.71 -8.48 6.13
CA GLY A 320 7.37 -9.26 5.09
C GLY A 320 8.05 -10.52 5.61
N PRO A 321 8.29 -11.53 4.76
CA PRO A 321 9.11 -12.69 5.10
C PRO A 321 10.59 -12.29 5.18
N LYS A 322 11.39 -13.04 5.96
CA LYS A 322 12.83 -12.75 6.15
C LYS A 322 13.66 -12.61 4.85
N ASN A 323 13.23 -13.24 3.77
CA ASN A 323 13.89 -13.19 2.46
C ASN A 323 13.02 -12.44 1.44
N ASP A 324 12.43 -11.32 1.84
CA ASP A 324 11.61 -10.50 0.95
C ASP A 324 12.45 -10.06 -0.26
N PRO A 325 12.08 -10.42 -1.50
CA PRO A 325 12.80 -9.96 -2.69
C PRO A 325 12.55 -8.48 -3.02
N PHE A 326 11.71 -7.79 -2.23
CA PHE A 326 11.43 -6.37 -2.35
C PHE A 326 12.08 -5.57 -1.20
N PRO A 327 12.75 -4.43 -1.49
CA PRO A 327 12.97 -3.86 -2.82
C PRO A 327 13.95 -4.71 -3.66
N PRO A 328 13.81 -4.73 -5.01
CA PRO A 328 14.67 -5.55 -5.85
C PRO A 328 16.15 -5.15 -5.77
N GLU A 329 17.02 -6.14 -5.63
CA GLU A 329 18.49 -5.99 -5.62
C GLU A 329 19.10 -5.87 -7.03
N THR A 330 18.29 -5.79 -8.10
CA THR A 330 18.80 -5.77 -9.48
C THR A 330 19.75 -4.61 -9.75
N TYR A 331 19.59 -3.50 -9.02
CA TYR A 331 20.48 -2.33 -9.10
C TYR A 331 21.93 -2.66 -8.69
N LEU A 332 22.16 -3.65 -7.83
CA LEU A 332 23.50 -4.11 -7.43
C LEU A 332 24.30 -4.57 -8.66
N THR A 333 23.69 -5.47 -9.44
CA THR A 333 24.32 -5.99 -10.65
C THR A 333 24.49 -4.92 -11.73
N TYR A 334 23.53 -4.00 -11.83
CA TYR A 334 23.57 -2.87 -12.75
C TYR A 334 24.77 -1.96 -12.50
N LEU A 335 24.99 -1.57 -11.23
CA LEU A 335 26.09 -0.72 -10.81
C LEU A 335 27.46 -1.36 -10.98
N GLN A 336 27.53 -2.69 -11.03
CA GLN A 336 28.75 -3.45 -11.30
C GLN A 336 29.05 -3.59 -12.80
N THR A 337 28.16 -3.18 -13.70
CA THR A 337 28.42 -3.31 -15.13
C THR A 337 29.54 -2.35 -15.58
N PRO A 338 30.51 -2.79 -16.39
CA PRO A 338 31.60 -1.92 -16.85
C PRO A 338 31.12 -0.66 -17.58
N ALA A 339 29.99 -0.75 -18.30
CA ALA A 339 29.41 0.38 -19.01
C ALA A 339 28.88 1.45 -18.04
N VAL A 340 28.15 1.03 -17.00
CA VAL A 340 27.62 1.93 -15.95
C VAL A 340 28.77 2.54 -15.16
N MET A 341 29.71 1.72 -14.66
CA MET A 341 30.87 2.21 -13.92
C MET A 341 31.65 3.25 -14.73
N LYS A 342 31.86 3.01 -16.04
CA LYS A 342 32.50 3.95 -16.95
C LYS A 342 31.69 5.24 -17.11
N ALA A 343 30.38 5.14 -17.28
CA ALA A 343 29.49 6.28 -17.50
C ALA A 343 29.40 7.22 -16.28
N ILE A 344 29.46 6.67 -15.07
CA ILE A 344 29.43 7.45 -13.82
C ILE A 344 30.83 7.82 -13.31
N GLY A 345 31.88 7.34 -13.98
CA GLY A 345 33.27 7.59 -13.60
C GLY A 345 33.76 6.82 -12.37
N ALA A 346 33.07 5.75 -11.96
CA ALA A 346 33.47 4.89 -10.85
C ALA A 346 34.80 4.17 -11.15
N GLN A 347 35.66 4.06 -10.14
CA GLN A 347 37.00 3.46 -10.24
C GLN A 347 37.13 2.12 -9.51
N THR A 348 36.16 1.78 -8.65
CA THR A 348 36.09 0.52 -7.93
C THR A 348 34.77 -0.20 -8.22
N THR A 349 34.75 -1.52 -8.05
CA THR A 349 33.51 -2.29 -8.16
C THR A 349 32.58 -1.95 -7.01
N TYR A 350 31.28 -1.80 -7.30
CA TYR A 350 30.26 -1.49 -6.30
C TYR A 350 30.11 -2.60 -5.26
N GLY A 351 30.15 -2.23 -3.98
CA GLY A 351 29.71 -3.06 -2.86
C GLY A 351 28.72 -2.29 -1.98
N GLU A 352 27.52 -2.83 -1.80
CA GLU A 352 26.42 -2.14 -1.10
C GLU A 352 26.75 -1.84 0.36
N CYS A 353 27.08 -2.87 1.16
CA CYS A 353 27.49 -2.73 2.56
C CYS A 353 28.77 -3.55 2.83
N PRO A 354 29.96 -3.04 2.49
CA PRO A 354 31.21 -3.77 2.70
C PRO A 354 31.55 -3.97 4.18
N ASP A 355 32.08 -5.16 4.54
CA ASP A 355 32.38 -5.52 5.95
C ASP A 355 33.44 -4.63 6.61
N ALA A 356 34.38 -4.07 5.84
CA ALA A 356 35.56 -3.39 6.39
C ALA A 356 35.22 -2.09 7.13
N PRO A 357 34.45 -1.14 6.55
CA PRO A 357 33.91 0.00 7.28
C PRO A 357 33.11 -0.41 8.53
N TYR A 358 32.18 -1.36 8.37
CA TYR A 358 31.35 -1.86 9.47
C TYR A 358 32.20 -2.33 10.66
N THR A 359 33.17 -3.21 10.39
CA THR A 359 34.05 -3.81 11.42
C THR A 359 34.81 -2.75 12.21
N LYS A 360 35.27 -1.67 11.56
CA LYS A 360 35.98 -0.58 12.26
C LYS A 360 35.08 0.12 13.27
N PHE A 361 33.85 0.45 12.88
CA PHE A 361 32.88 1.14 13.74
C PHE A 361 32.43 0.27 14.91
N ILE A 362 32.17 -1.01 14.66
CA ILE A 362 31.82 -1.94 15.74
C ILE A 362 33.00 -2.10 16.72
N SER A 363 34.23 -2.18 16.21
CA SER A 363 35.43 -2.36 17.05
C SER A 363 35.72 -1.20 18.02
N SER A 364 35.26 0.02 17.71
CA SER A 364 35.37 1.19 18.59
C SER A 364 34.19 1.35 19.57
N GLY A 365 33.25 0.40 19.54
CA GLY A 365 32.04 0.41 20.34
C GLY A 365 31.01 1.46 19.89
N ASP A 366 31.15 2.04 18.70
CA ASP A 366 30.37 3.20 18.25
C ASP A 366 28.86 2.89 18.18
N ARG A 367 28.50 1.68 17.74
CA ARG A 367 27.09 1.22 17.70
C ARG A 367 26.40 1.27 19.06
N GLY A 368 27.13 1.03 20.15
CA GLY A 368 26.61 1.06 21.52
C GLY A 368 26.56 2.46 22.15
N ARG A 369 27.05 3.50 21.47
CA ARG A 369 27.07 4.88 22.00
C ARG A 369 25.75 5.59 21.76
N SER A 370 25.41 6.49 22.69
CA SER A 370 24.22 7.35 22.61
C SER A 370 24.58 8.71 22.01
N PHE A 371 23.93 9.08 20.91
CA PHE A 371 24.04 10.39 20.27
C PHE A 371 22.93 11.36 20.70
N LEU A 372 22.07 10.98 21.66
CA LEU A 372 21.05 11.86 22.22
C LEU A 372 21.57 13.20 22.74
N PRO A 373 22.68 13.27 23.50
CA PRO A 373 23.20 14.55 23.97
C PRO A 373 23.61 15.47 22.82
N THR A 374 24.17 14.91 21.74
CA THR A 374 24.54 15.66 20.54
C THR A 374 23.30 16.13 19.78
N LEU A 375 22.31 15.25 19.59
CA LEU A 375 21.02 15.61 18.98
C LEU A 375 20.32 16.73 19.76
N SER A 376 20.37 16.68 21.10
CA SER A 376 19.84 17.74 21.96
C SER A 376 20.52 19.09 21.70
N GLN A 377 21.85 19.11 21.53
CA GLN A 377 22.59 20.33 21.20
C GLN A 377 22.25 20.85 19.80
N VAL A 378 22.07 19.96 18.82
CA VAL A 378 21.64 20.34 17.46
C VAL A 378 20.24 20.96 17.50
N ILE A 379 19.29 20.37 18.24
CA ILE A 379 17.96 20.96 18.42
C ILE A 379 18.06 22.34 19.11
N ASP A 380 18.90 22.47 20.13
CA ASP A 380 19.08 23.73 20.86
C ASP A 380 19.77 24.84 20.05
N SER A 381 20.53 24.47 19.01
CA SER A 381 21.17 25.44 18.09
C SER A 381 20.17 26.17 17.18
N GLY A 382 18.95 25.67 17.05
CA GLY A 382 17.90 26.27 16.22
C GLY A 382 17.70 25.63 14.84
N ILE A 383 18.51 24.61 14.49
CA ILE A 383 18.33 23.80 13.26
C ILE A 383 16.95 23.13 13.28
N THR A 384 16.25 23.10 12.14
CA THR A 384 14.98 22.37 12.03
C THR A 384 15.24 20.86 12.01
N VAL A 385 14.77 20.13 13.02
CA VAL A 385 14.98 18.69 13.16
C VAL A 385 13.68 17.93 12.93
N LEU A 386 13.70 16.96 12.01
CA LEU A 386 12.64 15.98 11.80
C LEU A 386 13.19 14.56 12.08
N ILE A 387 12.61 13.88 13.05
CA ILE A 387 12.77 12.43 13.18
C ILE A 387 11.47 11.78 12.67
N TRP A 388 11.59 10.82 11.75
CA TRP A 388 10.43 10.05 11.30
C TRP A 388 10.73 8.57 11.24
N ALA A 389 9.69 7.75 11.34
CA ALA A 389 9.83 6.31 11.26
C ALA A 389 8.59 5.65 10.64
N GLY A 390 8.82 4.70 9.73
CA GLY A 390 7.81 3.77 9.26
C GLY A 390 7.36 2.83 10.40
N ASP A 391 6.06 2.58 10.50
CA ASP A 391 5.49 1.87 11.65
C ASP A 391 5.51 0.34 11.56
N ALA A 392 6.07 -0.19 10.47
CA ALA A 392 6.31 -1.62 10.24
C ALA A 392 7.79 -2.03 10.41
N ASP A 393 8.72 -1.08 10.46
CA ASP A 393 10.14 -1.37 10.67
C ASP A 393 10.37 -2.00 12.06
N TRP A 394 11.18 -3.04 12.12
CA TRP A 394 11.53 -3.71 13.36
C TRP A 394 12.85 -3.17 13.93
N ILE A 395 13.91 -3.15 13.13
CA ILE A 395 15.28 -2.90 13.57
C ILE A 395 15.43 -1.49 14.19
N CYS A 396 14.76 -0.49 13.63
CA CYS A 396 14.74 0.88 14.15
C CYS A 396 13.31 1.38 14.34
N ASN A 397 12.48 0.53 14.94
CA ASN A 397 11.05 0.76 15.12
C ASN A 397 10.67 2.16 15.65
N TRP A 398 9.49 2.60 15.26
CA TRP A 398 8.97 3.94 15.57
C TRP A 398 8.85 4.21 17.07
N MET A 399 8.61 3.19 17.91
CA MET A 399 8.49 3.36 19.36
C MET A 399 9.84 3.76 19.97
N GLY A 400 10.92 3.11 19.53
CA GLY A 400 12.30 3.43 19.91
C GLY A 400 12.70 4.84 19.53
N ASN A 401 12.46 5.21 18.27
CA ASN A 401 12.73 6.56 17.78
C ASN A 401 11.92 7.62 18.54
N TYR A 402 10.63 7.38 18.79
CA TYR A 402 9.78 8.30 19.55
C TYR A 402 10.24 8.45 21.01
N ARG A 403 10.66 7.36 21.66
CA ARG A 403 11.20 7.39 23.02
C ARG A 403 12.51 8.14 23.09
N ALA A 404 13.44 7.85 22.19
CA ALA A 404 14.73 8.51 22.10
C ALA A 404 14.52 10.03 22.00
N LEU A 405 13.69 10.47 21.06
CA LEU A 405 13.38 11.90 20.91
C LEU A 405 12.68 12.48 22.15
N SER A 406 11.70 11.78 22.70
CA SER A 406 10.95 12.23 23.88
C SER A 406 11.83 12.38 25.13
N SER A 407 12.93 11.63 25.23
CA SER A 407 13.84 11.69 26.39
C SER A 407 14.62 13.00 26.49
N ILE A 408 14.82 13.69 25.37
CA ILE A 408 15.53 14.98 25.28
C ILE A 408 14.61 16.16 24.94
N ALA A 409 13.37 15.88 24.52
CA ALA A 409 12.43 16.91 24.11
C ALA A 409 11.97 17.81 25.26
N LYS A 410 11.86 19.11 24.99
CA LYS A 410 11.34 20.09 25.96
C LYS A 410 9.85 19.91 26.20
N LYS A 411 9.36 20.38 27.36
CA LYS A 411 7.95 20.28 27.78
C LYS A 411 6.93 20.70 26.70
N PRO A 412 7.13 21.79 25.91
CA PRO A 412 6.20 22.16 24.86
C PRO A 412 6.01 21.06 23.80
N PHE A 413 7.10 20.41 23.37
CA PHE A 413 7.02 19.27 22.46
C PHE A 413 6.32 18.09 23.13
N LEU A 414 6.70 17.72 24.36
CA LEU A 414 6.07 16.61 25.09
C LEU A 414 4.55 16.82 25.27
N SER A 415 4.13 18.06 25.48
CA SER A 415 2.72 18.42 25.69
C SER A 415 1.94 18.63 24.39
N ALA A 416 2.61 18.73 23.23
CA ALA A 416 1.94 18.90 21.94
C ALA A 416 1.17 17.62 21.56
N PRO A 417 -0.06 17.74 21.05
CA PRO A 417 -0.85 16.60 20.60
C PRO A 417 -0.25 15.98 19.35
N LEU A 418 -0.44 14.68 19.17
CA LEU A 418 -0.29 14.03 17.88
C LEU A 418 -1.47 14.44 16.98
N LEU A 419 -1.16 14.86 15.76
CA LEU A 419 -2.10 15.29 14.73
C LEU A 419 -2.03 14.32 13.55
N PRO A 420 -3.14 14.09 12.84
CA PRO A 420 -3.13 13.23 11.66
C PRO A 420 -2.24 13.84 10.55
N TYR A 421 -1.35 13.03 9.98
CA TYR A 421 -0.58 13.42 8.80
C TYR A 421 -1.36 13.00 7.55
N THR A 422 -1.93 13.97 6.84
CA THR A 422 -2.78 13.71 5.68
C THR A 422 -2.16 14.18 4.38
N VAL A 423 -2.14 13.31 3.36
CA VAL A 423 -1.77 13.65 1.98
C VAL A 423 -3.03 13.46 1.12
N ASN A 424 -3.46 14.52 0.43
CA ASN A 424 -4.68 14.52 -0.39
C ASN A 424 -5.94 14.04 0.35
N GLY A 425 -6.06 14.38 1.64
CA GLY A 425 -7.21 14.00 2.48
C GLY A 425 -7.16 12.58 3.05
N LYS A 426 -6.19 11.74 2.67
CA LYS A 426 -5.95 10.43 3.28
C LYS A 426 -4.89 10.54 4.36
N GLN A 427 -5.14 9.93 5.52
CA GLN A 427 -4.17 9.86 6.61
C GLN A 427 -3.13 8.78 6.32
N TYR A 428 -1.86 9.18 6.31
CA TYR A 428 -0.69 8.31 6.10
C TYR A 428 0.20 8.21 7.33
N GLY A 429 -0.27 8.74 8.46
CA GLY A 429 0.52 8.78 9.67
C GLY A 429 -0.01 9.73 10.72
N GLU A 430 0.83 10.01 11.69
CA GLU A 430 0.60 10.98 12.75
C GLU A 430 1.88 11.74 13.03
N TYR A 431 1.77 13.05 13.28
CA TYR A 431 2.91 13.91 13.50
C TYR A 431 2.66 14.86 14.66
N LYS A 432 3.75 15.41 15.20
CA LYS A 432 3.68 16.53 16.14
C LYS A 432 4.89 17.42 15.95
N THR A 433 4.72 18.71 16.22
CA THR A 433 5.76 19.72 16.05
C THR A 433 5.70 20.72 17.18
N SER A 434 6.86 21.18 17.64
CA SER A 434 6.98 22.29 18.57
C SER A 434 8.29 23.04 18.30
N GLY A 435 8.19 24.31 17.92
CA GLY A 435 9.36 25.09 17.52
C GLY A 435 10.03 24.47 16.29
N ASN A 436 11.34 24.24 16.38
CA ASN A 436 12.18 23.64 15.35
C ASN A 436 12.26 22.12 15.42
N LEU A 437 11.44 21.44 16.24
CA LEU A 437 11.46 19.98 16.36
C LEU A 437 10.14 19.34 15.93
N SER A 438 10.23 18.33 15.06
CA SER A 438 9.12 17.54 14.53
C SER A 438 9.35 16.03 14.68
N TRP A 439 8.25 15.32 14.94
CA TRP A 439 8.16 13.86 14.90
C TRP A 439 7.06 13.43 13.93
N LEU A 440 7.32 12.39 13.12
CA LEU A 440 6.35 11.79 12.21
C LEU A 440 6.41 10.26 12.28
N ARG A 441 5.28 9.62 12.58
CA ARG A 441 5.09 8.19 12.34
C ARG A 441 4.36 8.00 11.01
N VAL A 442 4.86 7.14 10.15
CA VAL A 442 4.28 6.82 8.83
C VAL A 442 3.59 5.45 8.90
N TYR A 443 2.33 5.35 8.46
CA TYR A 443 1.51 4.12 8.48
C TYR A 443 1.64 3.29 7.21
N GLU A 444 1.49 1.96 7.33
CA GLU A 444 1.21 0.96 6.27
C GLU A 444 1.78 1.29 4.88
N ALA A 445 2.97 0.83 4.52
CA ALA A 445 3.30 0.73 3.07
C ALA A 445 2.41 -0.40 2.45
N GLU A 446 1.45 -0.07 1.59
CA GLU A 446 0.04 -0.57 1.64
C GLU A 446 -0.34 -1.91 0.94
N LEU A 447 -1.25 -2.69 1.55
CA LEU A 447 -1.99 -3.82 0.92
C LEU A 447 -2.97 -3.36 -0.17
N VAL A 448 -3.46 -2.13 -0.06
CA VAL A 448 -4.51 -1.58 -0.93
C VAL A 448 -4.01 -1.36 -2.37
N ASP A 449 -2.70 -1.09 -2.49
CA ASP A 449 -1.99 -0.85 -3.75
C ASP A 449 -0.98 -1.99 -4.05
N ILE A 450 -1.23 -3.20 -3.52
CA ILE A 450 -0.35 -4.36 -3.73
C ILE A 450 -0.20 -4.69 -5.22
N GLY A 451 1.03 -4.97 -5.64
CA GLY A 451 1.36 -5.43 -6.99
C GLY A 451 2.78 -5.94 -7.04
N SER A 452 3.02 -7.01 -7.79
CA SER A 452 4.39 -7.50 -8.00
C SER A 452 5.17 -6.49 -8.85
N PRO A 453 6.51 -6.48 -8.84
CA PRO A 453 7.28 -5.62 -9.74
C PRO A 453 7.05 -6.00 -11.22
N ARG A 454 6.98 -7.31 -11.50
CA ARG A 454 6.74 -7.88 -12.83
C ARG A 454 5.70 -8.99 -12.74
N LEU A 455 4.73 -8.95 -13.66
CA LEU A 455 3.73 -10.00 -13.80
C LEU A 455 4.39 -11.36 -14.06
N PRO A 456 3.88 -12.46 -13.49
CA PRO A 456 4.35 -13.79 -13.84
C PRO A 456 4.09 -14.06 -15.33
N GLU A 457 5.01 -14.75 -15.99
CA GLU A 457 4.86 -15.11 -17.40
C GLU A 457 3.68 -16.08 -17.61
N THR A 458 3.53 -17.03 -16.68
CA THR A 458 2.48 -18.04 -16.67
C THR A 458 1.79 -18.12 -15.31
N ALA A 459 0.50 -18.42 -15.34
CA ALA A 459 -0.28 -18.77 -14.15
C ALA A 459 -1.36 -19.79 -14.50
N ASP A 460 -1.78 -20.58 -13.53
CA ASP A 460 -2.84 -21.57 -13.76
C ASP A 460 -4.22 -20.88 -13.88
N VAL A 461 -4.51 -19.91 -13.01
CA VAL A 461 -5.78 -19.17 -13.02
C VAL A 461 -5.54 -17.66 -12.99
N ALA A 462 -6.11 -16.92 -13.96
CA ALA A 462 -6.30 -15.48 -13.85
C ALA A 462 -7.73 -15.17 -13.37
N VAL A 463 -7.86 -14.51 -12.23
CA VAL A 463 -9.15 -13.99 -11.73
C VAL A 463 -9.20 -12.48 -11.97
N ILE A 464 -10.21 -12.01 -12.69
CA ILE A 464 -10.38 -10.58 -13.00
C ILE A 464 -11.46 -10.02 -12.08
N GLY A 465 -11.07 -9.12 -11.17
CA GLY A 465 -11.92 -8.49 -10.16
C GLY A 465 -11.67 -9.05 -8.75
N SER A 466 -11.34 -8.15 -7.82
CA SER A 466 -10.98 -8.48 -6.44
C SER A 466 -12.13 -8.35 -5.43
N GLY A 467 -13.37 -8.14 -5.89
CA GLY A 467 -14.54 -8.03 -5.01
C GLY A 467 -14.90 -9.34 -4.29
N ILE A 468 -16.02 -9.34 -3.57
CA ILE A 468 -16.50 -10.49 -2.76
C ILE A 468 -16.52 -11.80 -3.55
N ALA A 469 -17.03 -11.79 -4.79
CA ALA A 469 -17.04 -12.99 -5.63
C ALA A 469 -15.62 -13.47 -5.97
N GLY A 470 -14.70 -12.56 -6.33
CA GLY A 470 -13.30 -12.88 -6.61
C GLY A 470 -12.59 -13.48 -5.39
N ALA A 471 -12.77 -12.87 -4.22
CA ALA A 471 -12.23 -13.39 -2.96
C ALA A 471 -12.76 -14.79 -2.64
N ALA A 472 -14.06 -15.03 -2.80
CA ALA A 472 -14.67 -16.34 -2.59
C ALA A 472 -14.14 -17.41 -3.57
N ILE A 473 -13.97 -17.06 -4.85
CA ILE A 473 -13.39 -17.94 -5.88
C ILE A 473 -11.98 -18.36 -5.50
N VAL A 474 -11.11 -17.39 -5.21
CA VAL A 474 -9.69 -17.64 -4.91
C VAL A 474 -9.55 -18.42 -3.61
N ARG A 475 -10.30 -18.07 -2.56
CA ARG A 475 -10.32 -18.82 -1.30
C ARG A 475 -10.70 -20.27 -1.53
N SER A 476 -11.78 -20.53 -2.26
CA SER A 476 -12.23 -21.89 -2.56
C SER A 476 -11.19 -22.67 -3.37
N LEU A 477 -10.62 -22.07 -4.40
CA LEU A 477 -9.55 -22.70 -5.20
C LEU A 477 -8.37 -23.12 -4.32
N LEU A 478 -7.81 -22.19 -3.55
CA LEU A 478 -6.63 -22.45 -2.73
C LEU A 478 -6.90 -23.46 -1.61
N HIS A 479 -8.08 -23.40 -0.98
CA HIS A 479 -8.46 -24.34 0.08
C HIS A 479 -8.71 -25.75 -0.46
N GLU A 480 -9.36 -25.90 -1.62
CA GLU A 480 -9.56 -27.22 -2.23
C GLU A 480 -8.24 -27.83 -2.71
N ARG A 481 -7.34 -27.02 -3.29
CA ARG A 481 -5.97 -27.46 -3.60
C ARG A 481 -5.22 -27.89 -2.35
N ARG A 482 -5.34 -27.13 -1.24
CA ARG A 482 -4.68 -27.47 0.03
C ARG A 482 -5.20 -28.79 0.56
N ARG A 483 -6.52 -28.99 0.56
CA ARG A 483 -7.18 -30.24 0.97
C ARG A 483 -6.68 -31.44 0.14
N ARG A 484 -6.50 -31.25 -1.16
CA ARG A 484 -6.03 -32.29 -2.09
C ARG A 484 -4.51 -32.49 -2.06
N GLY A 485 -3.76 -31.65 -1.34
CA GLY A 485 -2.31 -31.70 -1.28
C GLY A 485 -1.60 -31.17 -2.53
N THR A 486 -2.28 -30.38 -3.36
CA THR A 486 -1.78 -29.87 -4.66
C THR A 486 -1.26 -28.43 -4.59
N VAL A 487 -1.09 -27.86 -3.40
CA VAL A 487 -0.58 -26.49 -3.20
C VAL A 487 0.95 -26.40 -3.35
N SER A 488 1.67 -27.49 -3.07
CA SER A 488 3.13 -27.51 -2.98
C SER A 488 3.85 -28.20 -4.15
N GLY A 489 3.18 -28.48 -5.25
CA GLY A 489 3.78 -29.21 -6.36
C GLY A 489 3.09 -28.97 -7.69
N SER A 490 3.87 -28.63 -8.71
CA SER A 490 3.46 -28.72 -10.10
C SER A 490 3.14 -30.19 -10.42
N GLU A 491 1.87 -30.59 -10.46
CA GLU A 491 1.50 -31.93 -10.97
C GLU A 491 2.07 -32.14 -12.39
N SER A 492 2.26 -31.04 -13.14
CA SER A 492 2.79 -31.04 -14.50
C SER A 492 4.29 -30.76 -14.65
N GLY A 493 4.98 -30.25 -13.62
CA GLY A 493 6.37 -29.80 -13.73
C GLY A 493 6.58 -28.42 -14.38
N LEU A 494 5.49 -27.72 -14.77
CA LEU A 494 5.58 -26.48 -15.56
C LEU A 494 5.66 -25.21 -14.70
N PRO A 495 6.44 -24.19 -15.11
CA PRO A 495 6.39 -22.86 -14.50
C PRO A 495 4.96 -22.31 -14.53
N GLY A 496 4.45 -21.82 -13.39
CA GLY A 496 3.12 -21.23 -13.27
C GLY A 496 1.99 -22.18 -12.89
N ASP A 497 2.24 -23.50 -12.89
CA ASP A 497 1.26 -24.50 -12.42
C ASP A 497 0.96 -24.27 -10.93
N GLY A 498 -0.33 -24.27 -10.56
CA GLY A 498 -0.78 -23.96 -9.20
C GLY A 498 -0.88 -22.47 -8.84
N LYS A 499 -0.28 -21.55 -9.61
CA LYS A 499 -0.33 -20.10 -9.35
C LYS A 499 -1.67 -19.48 -9.74
N ILE A 500 -2.15 -18.54 -8.92
CA ILE A 500 -3.35 -17.75 -9.15
C ILE A 500 -2.93 -16.28 -9.19
N VAL A 501 -3.33 -15.57 -10.25
CA VAL A 501 -3.12 -14.12 -10.39
C VAL A 501 -4.46 -13.42 -10.39
N VAL A 502 -4.61 -12.43 -9.52
CA VAL A 502 -5.83 -11.62 -9.39
C VAL A 502 -5.56 -10.24 -9.96
N PHE A 503 -6.31 -9.84 -10.97
CA PHE A 503 -6.21 -8.52 -11.58
C PHE A 503 -7.31 -7.60 -11.06
N GLU A 504 -6.94 -6.45 -10.51
CA GLU A 504 -7.87 -5.38 -10.13
C GLU A 504 -7.50 -4.10 -10.88
N ALA A 505 -8.50 -3.50 -11.53
CA ALA A 505 -8.30 -2.34 -12.38
C ALA A 505 -7.97 -1.06 -11.59
N ARG A 506 -8.37 -1.02 -10.32
CA ARG A 506 -8.13 0.08 -9.38
C ARG A 506 -7.45 -0.47 -8.11
N GLN A 507 -7.70 0.16 -6.97
CA GLN A 507 -7.32 -0.35 -5.67
C GLN A 507 -8.07 -1.63 -5.29
N LEU A 508 -7.46 -2.42 -4.41
CA LEU A 508 -8.01 -3.68 -3.91
C LEU A 508 -9.45 -3.47 -3.41
N CYS A 509 -10.38 -4.32 -3.88
CA CYS A 509 -11.79 -4.31 -3.53
C CYS A 509 -12.55 -3.00 -3.80
N SER A 510 -12.05 -2.10 -4.67
CA SER A 510 -12.67 -0.79 -4.94
C SER A 510 -14.17 -0.86 -5.30
N GLY A 511 -14.62 -1.95 -5.94
CA GLY A 511 -16.02 -2.16 -6.31
C GLY A 511 -16.90 -2.83 -5.25
N ALA A 512 -16.35 -3.30 -4.13
CA ALA A 512 -17.07 -4.13 -3.15
C ALA A 512 -18.10 -3.35 -2.30
N THR A 513 -17.85 -2.07 -2.01
CA THR A 513 -18.70 -1.25 -1.12
C THR A 513 -19.68 -0.32 -1.81
N ALA A 514 -19.53 -0.06 -3.11
CA ALA A 514 -20.22 1.05 -3.76
C ALA A 514 -21.73 0.83 -4.01
N ARG A 515 -22.32 -0.31 -3.61
CA ARG A 515 -23.52 -0.87 -4.28
C ARG A 515 -24.67 -1.42 -3.41
N ASN A 516 -24.45 -1.78 -2.15
CA ASN A 516 -25.46 -2.46 -1.29
C ASN A 516 -25.38 -2.02 0.18
N GLY A 517 -24.48 -1.10 0.56
CA GLY A 517 -24.34 -0.67 1.96
C GLY A 517 -24.03 -1.81 2.96
N GLY A 518 -23.67 -3.01 2.49
CA GLY A 518 -23.37 -4.15 3.35
C GLY A 518 -24.57 -5.00 3.78
N HIS A 519 -25.75 -4.84 3.16
CA HIS A 519 -26.96 -5.54 3.58
C HIS A 519 -27.00 -6.98 3.05
N ILE A 520 -26.99 -7.97 3.95
CA ILE A 520 -27.22 -9.39 3.62
C ILE A 520 -28.72 -9.67 3.75
N LYS A 521 -29.51 -9.04 2.87
CA LYS A 521 -30.98 -9.05 2.89
C LYS A 521 -31.53 -9.95 1.79
N PRO A 522 -32.09 -11.12 2.12
CA PRO A 522 -32.91 -11.88 1.19
C PRO A 522 -34.35 -11.33 1.20
N THR A 523 -34.80 -10.69 0.12
CA THR A 523 -36.20 -10.23 -0.05
C THR A 523 -37.10 -11.37 -0.54
N ALA A 524 -37.21 -12.44 0.24
CA ALA A 524 -37.89 -13.66 -0.17
C ALA A 524 -39.35 -13.42 -0.64
N TYR A 525 -40.07 -12.50 0.01
CA TYR A 525 -41.44 -12.13 -0.35
C TYR A 525 -41.57 -11.44 -1.72
N GLU A 526 -40.52 -10.76 -2.19
CA GLU A 526 -40.49 -10.06 -3.48
C GLU A 526 -40.01 -11.00 -4.59
N ILE A 527 -38.96 -11.76 -4.30
CA ILE A 527 -38.25 -12.56 -5.29
C ILE A 527 -38.97 -13.87 -5.60
N PHE A 528 -39.58 -14.52 -4.61
CA PHE A 528 -40.25 -15.80 -4.82
C PHE A 528 -41.41 -15.71 -5.84
N PRO A 529 -42.37 -14.77 -5.75
CA PRO A 529 -43.43 -14.63 -6.75
C PRO A 529 -42.89 -14.41 -8.17
N ARG A 530 -41.81 -13.63 -8.28
CA ARG A 530 -41.14 -13.35 -9.55
C ARG A 530 -40.54 -14.62 -10.16
N PHE A 531 -39.71 -15.33 -9.41
CA PHE A 531 -39.09 -16.56 -9.90
C PHE A 531 -40.08 -17.69 -10.08
N ARG A 532 -41.17 -17.74 -9.31
CA ARG A 532 -42.26 -18.70 -9.53
C ARG A 532 -42.86 -18.52 -10.91
N LYS A 533 -43.13 -17.28 -11.32
CA LYS A 533 -43.64 -16.99 -12.67
C LYS A 533 -42.68 -17.44 -13.77
N MET A 534 -41.37 -17.37 -13.53
CA MET A 534 -40.35 -17.69 -14.53
C MET A 534 -39.99 -19.19 -14.59
N TYR A 535 -39.93 -19.87 -13.44
CA TYR A 535 -39.33 -21.20 -13.30
C TYR A 535 -40.22 -22.23 -12.61
N GLY A 536 -41.40 -21.82 -12.14
CA GLY A 536 -42.27 -22.64 -11.30
C GLY A 536 -41.89 -22.59 -9.81
N PRO A 537 -42.81 -23.01 -8.94
CA PRO A 537 -42.69 -22.76 -7.50
C PRO A 537 -41.56 -23.55 -6.81
N GLU A 538 -41.31 -24.80 -7.21
CA GLU A 538 -40.22 -25.62 -6.65
C GLU A 538 -38.85 -24.98 -6.87
N ARG A 539 -38.63 -24.44 -8.08
CA ARG A 539 -37.35 -23.80 -8.45
C ARG A 539 -37.21 -22.43 -7.81
N ALA A 540 -38.30 -21.67 -7.70
CA ALA A 540 -38.33 -20.43 -6.94
C ALA A 540 -37.98 -20.64 -5.46
N ALA A 541 -38.50 -21.71 -4.85
CA ALA A 541 -38.17 -22.10 -3.48
C ALA A 541 -36.68 -22.44 -3.32
N ALA A 542 -36.09 -23.14 -4.29
CA ALA A 542 -34.66 -23.47 -4.28
C ALA A 542 -33.77 -22.22 -4.37
N LEU A 543 -34.12 -21.26 -5.24
CA LEU A 543 -33.42 -19.97 -5.36
C LEU A 543 -33.53 -19.15 -4.07
N THR A 544 -34.72 -19.11 -3.47
CA THR A 544 -34.96 -18.40 -2.20
C THR A 544 -34.11 -18.99 -1.07
N ARG A 545 -34.08 -20.32 -0.94
CA ARG A 545 -33.20 -21.01 0.03
C ARG A 545 -31.72 -20.75 -0.20
N PHE A 546 -31.29 -20.54 -1.45
CA PHE A 546 -29.90 -20.18 -1.75
C PHE A 546 -29.55 -18.79 -1.22
N GLN A 547 -30.45 -17.80 -1.37
CA GLN A 547 -30.25 -16.47 -0.81
C GLN A 547 -30.19 -16.50 0.72
N LEU A 548 -31.13 -17.18 1.37
CA LEU A 548 -31.21 -17.27 2.84
C LEU A 548 -29.93 -17.81 3.47
N ARG A 549 -29.29 -18.79 2.84
CA ARG A 549 -28.03 -19.39 3.35
C ARG A 549 -26.87 -18.40 3.47
N HIS A 550 -26.89 -17.27 2.76
CA HIS A 550 -25.81 -16.28 2.83
C HIS A 550 -25.74 -15.58 4.19
N ILE A 551 -26.87 -15.48 4.92
CA ILE A 551 -26.89 -14.88 6.26
C ILE A 551 -25.96 -15.67 7.17
N ASP A 552 -26.23 -16.96 7.33
CA ASP A 552 -25.43 -17.86 8.19
C ASP A 552 -24.01 -18.00 7.66
N CYS A 553 -23.86 -18.21 6.35
CA CYS A 553 -22.56 -18.49 5.74
C CYS A 553 -21.54 -17.36 5.95
N LEU A 554 -21.95 -16.09 5.82
CA LEU A 554 -21.06 -14.94 5.96
C LEU A 554 -20.81 -14.57 7.42
N THR A 555 -21.82 -14.65 8.28
CA THR A 555 -21.65 -14.36 9.72
C THR A 555 -20.81 -15.42 10.41
N GLU A 556 -21.05 -16.70 10.14
CA GLU A 556 -20.24 -17.82 10.65
C GLU A 556 -18.80 -17.76 10.15
N LEU A 557 -18.59 -17.39 8.88
CA LEU A 557 -17.25 -17.20 8.34
C LEU A 557 -16.49 -16.14 9.14
N CYS A 558 -17.06 -14.94 9.29
CA CYS A 558 -16.39 -13.87 10.02
C CYS A 558 -16.13 -14.25 11.48
N ALA A 559 -17.10 -14.87 12.15
CA ALA A 559 -16.97 -15.29 13.54
C ALA A 559 -15.88 -16.37 13.72
N SER A 560 -15.89 -17.41 12.89
CA SER A 560 -14.93 -18.52 12.98
C SER A 560 -13.50 -18.10 12.62
N GLU A 561 -13.36 -17.07 11.79
CA GLU A 561 -12.08 -16.56 11.32
C GLU A 561 -11.59 -15.34 12.09
N GLY A 562 -12.35 -14.83 13.07
CA GLY A 562 -11.96 -13.67 13.88
C GLY A 562 -11.94 -12.35 13.11
N ILE A 563 -12.83 -12.17 12.14
CA ILE A 563 -12.90 -10.99 11.27
C ILE A 563 -13.81 -9.92 11.89
N ASP A 564 -13.48 -9.46 13.10
CA ASP A 564 -14.28 -8.49 13.85
C ASP A 564 -14.43 -7.16 13.10
N ALA A 565 -13.39 -6.77 12.34
CA ALA A 565 -13.38 -5.55 11.55
C ALA A 565 -14.47 -5.51 10.47
N ALA A 566 -14.98 -6.67 10.04
CA ALA A 566 -16.07 -6.76 9.07
C ALA A 566 -17.42 -6.37 9.68
N GLU A 567 -17.55 -6.25 11.01
CA GLU A 567 -18.83 -5.96 11.68
C GLU A 567 -19.96 -6.91 11.25
N ALA A 568 -19.64 -8.14 10.85
CA ALA A 568 -20.62 -9.11 10.36
C ALA A 568 -21.55 -9.55 11.50
N ARG A 569 -22.86 -9.42 11.28
CA ARG A 569 -23.86 -9.72 12.31
C ARG A 569 -25.22 -10.03 11.72
N GLU A 570 -26.02 -10.73 12.50
CA GLU A 570 -27.45 -10.87 12.26
C GLU A 570 -28.17 -9.58 12.67
N VAL A 571 -29.23 -9.22 11.94
CA VAL A 571 -30.06 -8.04 12.20
C VAL A 571 -31.54 -8.34 11.95
N GLU A 572 -32.43 -7.63 12.63
CA GLU A 572 -33.84 -7.53 12.21
C GLU A 572 -33.90 -6.54 11.02
N THR A 573 -34.52 -6.92 9.90
CA THR A 573 -34.89 -5.97 8.86
C THR A 573 -36.32 -5.52 9.07
N ALA A 574 -36.59 -4.22 8.93
CA ALA A 574 -37.94 -3.65 8.92
C ALA A 574 -38.23 -2.94 7.59
N ASP A 575 -39.12 -3.49 6.78
CA ASP A 575 -39.56 -2.90 5.52
C ASP A 575 -40.86 -2.14 5.71
N LEU A 576 -40.80 -0.82 5.55
CA LEU A 576 -41.89 0.12 5.76
C LEU A 576 -42.57 0.43 4.43
N TYR A 577 -43.86 0.17 4.32
CA TYR A 577 -44.63 0.41 3.09
C TYR A 577 -45.31 1.77 3.16
N LEU A 578 -45.14 2.59 2.12
CA LEU A 578 -45.76 3.91 2.04
C LEU A 578 -47.15 3.89 1.40
N ASP A 579 -47.56 2.77 0.82
CA ASP A 579 -48.87 2.60 0.20
C ASP A 579 -49.53 1.25 0.56
N GLU A 580 -50.83 1.32 0.81
CA GLU A 580 -51.65 0.17 1.27
C GLU A 580 -51.77 -0.92 0.20
N GLU A 581 -51.81 -0.54 -1.07
CA GLU A 581 -51.95 -1.48 -2.19
C GLU A 581 -50.75 -2.43 -2.27
N THR A 582 -49.53 -1.88 -2.26
CA THR A 582 -48.30 -2.67 -2.26
C THR A 582 -48.18 -3.50 -0.99
N PHE A 583 -48.50 -2.94 0.17
CA PHE A 583 -48.47 -3.67 1.45
C PHE A 583 -49.39 -4.91 1.41
N ARG A 584 -50.66 -4.74 1.03
CA ARG A 584 -51.65 -5.83 0.95
C ARG A 584 -51.25 -6.88 -0.08
N LYS A 585 -50.70 -6.44 -1.22
CA LYS A 585 -50.16 -7.36 -2.22
C LYS A 585 -49.02 -8.19 -1.64
N THR A 586 -48.06 -7.59 -0.95
CA THR A 586 -46.95 -8.34 -0.35
C THR A 586 -47.42 -9.30 0.74
N VAL A 587 -48.38 -8.92 1.58
CA VAL A 587 -48.96 -9.84 2.59
C VAL A 587 -49.57 -11.08 1.93
N LYS A 588 -50.23 -10.91 0.78
CA LYS A 588 -50.74 -12.05 -0.01
C LYS A 588 -49.61 -12.92 -0.58
N ASP A 589 -48.60 -12.29 -1.17
CA ASP A 589 -47.44 -12.98 -1.74
C ASP A 589 -46.65 -13.76 -0.66
N LEU A 590 -46.58 -13.20 0.56
CA LEU A 590 -45.96 -13.85 1.72
C LEU A 590 -46.71 -15.12 2.15
N ALA A 591 -48.06 -15.10 2.14
CA ALA A 591 -48.85 -16.29 2.46
C ALA A 591 -48.53 -17.43 1.50
N GLU A 592 -48.38 -17.13 0.21
CA GLU A 592 -47.98 -18.13 -0.78
C GLU A 592 -46.52 -18.60 -0.59
N LEU A 593 -45.58 -17.69 -0.34
CA LEU A 593 -44.20 -18.05 -0.06
C LEU A 593 -44.10 -19.08 1.08
N LYS A 594 -44.87 -18.89 2.16
CA LYS A 594 -44.86 -19.79 3.33
C LYS A 594 -45.34 -21.21 3.00
N GLU A 595 -46.10 -21.42 1.93
CA GLU A 595 -46.48 -22.77 1.48
C GLU A 595 -45.28 -23.55 0.92
N TRP A 596 -44.29 -22.85 0.36
CA TRP A 596 -43.15 -23.44 -0.34
C TRP A 596 -41.83 -23.35 0.43
N VAL A 597 -41.69 -22.32 1.26
CA VAL A 597 -40.52 -22.03 2.07
C VAL A 597 -40.98 -21.68 3.50
N PRO A 598 -41.57 -22.65 4.24
CA PRO A 598 -42.15 -22.41 5.57
C PRO A 598 -41.10 -22.00 6.62
N GLU A 599 -39.81 -22.22 6.36
CA GLU A 599 -38.72 -21.75 7.21
C GLU A 599 -38.48 -20.22 7.14
N VAL A 600 -39.12 -19.51 6.21
CA VAL A 600 -39.07 -18.05 6.16
C VAL A 600 -40.00 -17.46 7.21
N ASP A 601 -39.39 -16.94 8.28
CA ASP A 601 -40.10 -16.25 9.35
C ASP A 601 -40.16 -14.74 9.09
N VAL A 602 -41.38 -14.27 8.78
CA VAL A 602 -41.69 -12.87 8.50
C VAL A 602 -42.94 -12.51 9.27
N GLU A 603 -42.82 -11.46 10.07
CA GLU A 603 -43.89 -10.83 10.82
C GLU A 603 -44.53 -9.70 10.02
N VAL A 604 -45.87 -9.63 10.07
CA VAL A 604 -46.66 -8.57 9.43
C VAL A 604 -47.15 -7.62 10.53
N TRP A 605 -46.93 -6.32 10.32
CA TRP A 605 -47.34 -5.27 11.23
C TRP A 605 -48.35 -4.37 10.52
N GLU A 606 -49.59 -4.37 11.01
CA GLU A 606 -50.66 -3.53 10.48
C GLU A 606 -50.45 -2.06 10.88
N SER A 607 -50.92 -1.13 10.04
CA SER A 607 -50.72 0.33 10.10
C SER A 607 -50.23 0.90 11.43
N ASP A 608 -51.09 1.04 12.44
CA ASP A 608 -50.73 1.69 13.71
C ASP A 608 -49.74 0.88 14.56
N GLU A 609 -49.74 -0.45 14.44
CA GLU A 609 -48.78 -1.32 15.11
C GLU A 609 -47.38 -1.12 14.53
N ALA A 610 -47.27 -1.04 13.20
CA ALA A 610 -46.01 -0.76 12.50
C ALA A 610 -45.43 0.61 12.92
N ARG A 611 -46.25 1.65 12.87
CA ARG A 611 -45.87 3.03 13.26
C ARG A 611 -45.36 3.07 14.70
N LYS A 612 -46.05 2.38 15.61
CA LYS A 612 -45.68 2.31 17.02
C LYS A 612 -44.41 1.50 17.24
N LYS A 613 -44.28 0.30 16.65
CA LYS A 613 -43.12 -0.59 16.82
C LYS A 613 -41.83 0.05 16.29
N PHE A 614 -41.91 0.65 15.10
CA PHE A 614 -40.72 1.14 14.39
C PHE A 614 -40.47 2.64 14.59
N GLY A 615 -41.41 3.39 15.16
CA GLY A 615 -41.27 4.83 15.35
C GLY A 615 -41.47 5.64 14.08
N ALA A 616 -42.08 5.07 13.04
CA ALA A 616 -42.43 5.76 11.82
C ALA A 616 -43.73 6.59 11.99
N ASN A 617 -43.97 7.53 11.08
CA ASN A 617 -45.13 8.42 11.11
C ASN A 617 -46.31 7.90 10.28
N GLU A 618 -47.35 8.72 10.13
CA GLU A 618 -48.59 8.37 9.44
C GLU A 618 -48.42 8.00 7.95
N SER A 619 -47.29 8.29 7.31
CA SER A 619 -47.04 7.91 5.93
C SER A 619 -46.85 6.41 5.74
N VAL A 620 -46.59 5.65 6.81
CA VAL A 620 -46.43 4.19 6.74
C VAL A 620 -47.79 3.51 6.83
N ALA A 621 -48.14 2.73 5.81
CA ALA A 621 -49.37 1.96 5.70
C ALA A 621 -49.29 0.60 6.42
N GLY A 622 -48.10 0.02 6.49
CA GLY A 622 -47.81 -1.24 7.19
C GLY A 622 -46.32 -1.55 7.12
N ALA A 623 -45.90 -2.63 7.80
CA ALA A 623 -44.51 -3.07 7.75
C ALA A 623 -44.35 -4.58 7.79
N LEU A 624 -43.23 -5.07 7.28
CA LEU A 624 -42.75 -6.44 7.49
C LEU A 624 -41.47 -6.40 8.32
N SER A 625 -41.30 -7.34 9.26
CA SER A 625 -40.01 -7.56 9.91
C SER A 625 -39.57 -9.02 9.88
N TYR A 626 -38.27 -9.23 9.67
CA TYR A 626 -37.70 -10.56 9.46
C TYR A 626 -36.18 -10.57 9.64
N ARG A 627 -35.62 -11.78 9.70
CA ARG A 627 -34.18 -12.04 9.89
C ARG A 627 -33.36 -11.69 8.64
N ALA A 628 -32.26 -10.96 8.82
CA ALA A 628 -31.26 -10.70 7.78
C ALA A 628 -29.85 -10.61 8.40
N GLY A 629 -28.84 -10.25 7.60
CA GLY A 629 -27.50 -9.92 8.09
C GLY A 629 -27.02 -8.55 7.63
N ALA A 630 -25.97 -8.04 8.26
CA ALA A 630 -25.25 -6.84 7.86
C ALA A 630 -23.75 -7.06 7.98
N ILE A 631 -22.97 -6.44 7.09
CA ILE A 631 -21.51 -6.56 7.07
C ILE A 631 -20.85 -5.33 6.43
N TRP A 632 -19.71 -4.91 6.94
CA TRP A 632 -18.85 -3.95 6.29
C TRP A 632 -18.08 -4.61 5.13
N ALA A 633 -18.69 -4.59 3.95
CA ALA A 633 -18.22 -5.31 2.76
C ALA A 633 -16.74 -5.10 2.39
N TYR A 634 -16.22 -3.87 2.47
CA TYR A 634 -14.81 -3.59 2.15
C TYR A 634 -13.87 -4.21 3.17
N ARG A 635 -14.12 -3.99 4.46
CA ARG A 635 -13.31 -4.58 5.53
C ARG A 635 -13.35 -6.10 5.48
N PHE A 636 -14.52 -6.69 5.23
CA PHE A 636 -14.64 -8.12 4.99
C PHE A 636 -13.74 -8.61 3.85
N ALA A 637 -13.87 -8.03 2.65
CA ALA A 637 -13.13 -8.50 1.48
C ALA A 637 -11.60 -8.30 1.66
N VAL A 638 -11.17 -7.17 2.21
CA VAL A 638 -9.75 -6.89 2.49
C VAL A 638 -9.19 -7.84 3.56
N SER A 639 -9.94 -8.16 4.61
CA SER A 639 -9.51 -9.14 5.61
C SER A 639 -9.34 -10.55 5.03
N ILE A 640 -10.22 -10.96 4.10
CA ILE A 640 -10.06 -12.23 3.38
C ILE A 640 -8.78 -12.19 2.52
N TRP A 641 -8.55 -11.13 1.75
CA TRP A 641 -7.33 -11.02 0.93
C TRP A 641 -6.05 -11.03 1.74
N LYS A 642 -5.99 -10.27 2.83
CA LYS A 642 -4.85 -10.26 3.75
C LYS A 642 -4.51 -11.68 4.20
N ARG A 643 -5.51 -12.41 4.69
CA ARG A 643 -5.32 -13.79 5.15
C ARG A 643 -4.90 -14.73 4.02
N LEU A 644 -5.49 -14.63 2.83
CA LEU A 644 -5.11 -15.48 1.70
C LEU A 644 -3.68 -15.23 1.24
N LEU A 645 -3.21 -13.98 1.25
CA LEU A 645 -1.82 -13.65 0.94
C LEU A 645 -0.86 -14.18 2.01
N ASP A 646 -1.24 -14.09 3.29
CA ASP A 646 -0.46 -14.66 4.40
C ASP A 646 -0.39 -16.20 4.33
N ASP A 647 -1.50 -16.85 3.98
CA ASP A 647 -1.64 -18.30 3.96
C ASP A 647 -1.05 -18.95 2.68
N PHE A 648 -0.96 -18.21 1.58
CA PHE A 648 -0.55 -18.72 0.25
C PHE A 648 0.42 -17.77 -0.50
N PRO A 649 1.53 -17.32 0.12
CA PRO A 649 2.39 -16.28 -0.44
C PRO A 649 3.12 -16.69 -1.72
N GLU A 650 3.28 -17.99 -1.97
CA GLU A 650 3.95 -18.50 -3.18
C GLU A 650 2.98 -18.81 -4.33
N GLN A 651 1.69 -18.94 -4.03
CA GLN A 651 0.66 -19.37 -4.98
C GLN A 651 -0.26 -18.22 -5.40
N LEU A 652 -0.42 -17.19 -4.58
CA LEU A 652 -1.33 -16.08 -4.84
C LEU A 652 -0.60 -14.78 -5.14
N PHE A 653 -0.92 -14.19 -6.28
CA PHE A 653 -0.43 -12.88 -6.72
C PHE A 653 -1.64 -11.95 -6.91
N VAL A 654 -1.62 -10.78 -6.30
CA VAL A 654 -2.68 -9.78 -6.45
C VAL A 654 -2.07 -8.53 -7.09
N GLU A 655 -2.64 -8.14 -8.22
CA GLU A 655 -2.14 -7.07 -9.09
C GLU A 655 -3.19 -5.97 -9.16
N THR A 656 -3.09 -5.03 -8.22
CA THR A 656 -3.93 -3.81 -8.22
C THR A 656 -3.44 -2.83 -9.28
N MET A 657 -4.28 -1.85 -9.61
CA MET A 657 -3.99 -0.84 -10.66
C MET A 657 -3.59 -1.46 -12.01
N THR A 658 -4.06 -2.68 -12.27
CA THR A 658 -3.68 -3.51 -13.43
C THR A 658 -4.93 -3.93 -14.18
N PRO A 659 -5.54 -3.03 -14.96
CA PRO A 659 -6.75 -3.35 -15.72
C PRO A 659 -6.42 -4.40 -16.81
N VAL A 660 -7.29 -5.41 -16.93
CA VAL A 660 -7.26 -6.32 -18.08
C VAL A 660 -7.93 -5.63 -19.26
N GLU A 661 -7.18 -5.43 -20.33
CA GLU A 661 -7.63 -4.71 -21.53
C GLU A 661 -8.18 -5.67 -22.59
N ALA A 662 -7.59 -6.86 -22.70
CA ALA A 662 -8.01 -7.87 -23.65
C ALA A 662 -7.65 -9.29 -23.20
N ILE A 663 -8.33 -10.27 -23.79
CA ILE A 663 -7.99 -11.69 -23.66
C ILE A 663 -7.94 -12.28 -25.07
N SER A 664 -6.88 -13.00 -25.38
CA SER A 664 -6.71 -13.73 -26.64
C SER A 664 -6.32 -15.19 -26.39
N THR A 665 -6.18 -15.97 -27.46
CA THR A 665 -5.67 -17.35 -27.40
C THR A 665 -4.34 -17.44 -28.14
N SER A 666 -3.38 -18.19 -27.59
CA SER A 666 -2.11 -18.47 -28.28
C SER A 666 -2.24 -19.69 -29.20
N PRO A 667 -1.79 -19.63 -30.46
CA PRO A 667 -1.76 -20.79 -31.34
C PRO A 667 -0.58 -21.75 -31.11
N ASP A 668 0.58 -21.34 -30.56
CA ASP A 668 1.72 -22.22 -30.20
C ASP A 668 2.79 -21.52 -29.32
N GLU A 669 3.33 -22.25 -28.31
CA GLU A 669 4.60 -22.15 -27.51
C GLU A 669 4.41 -22.60 -26.04
N LEU A 670 3.23 -22.33 -25.45
CA LEU A 670 2.84 -22.76 -24.09
C LEU A 670 1.51 -23.52 -24.15
N ALA A 671 1.51 -24.72 -24.73
CA ALA A 671 0.29 -25.48 -25.05
C ALA A 671 -0.65 -25.72 -23.85
N ASP A 672 -0.12 -25.71 -22.62
CA ASP A 672 -0.89 -25.94 -21.38
C ASP A 672 -1.51 -24.64 -20.78
N PHE A 673 -1.16 -23.47 -21.33
CA PHE A 673 -1.67 -22.14 -20.95
C PHE A 673 -2.25 -21.41 -22.17
N PRO A 674 -3.40 -21.86 -22.72
CA PRO A 674 -3.90 -21.42 -24.02
C PRO A 674 -4.42 -19.98 -24.07
N TYR A 675 -4.70 -19.34 -22.95
CA TYR A 675 -5.21 -17.96 -22.90
C TYR A 675 -4.08 -16.97 -22.62
N ILE A 676 -4.17 -15.78 -23.21
CA ILE A 676 -3.27 -14.66 -22.95
C ILE A 676 -4.11 -13.52 -22.38
N VAL A 677 -3.81 -13.08 -21.17
CA VAL A 677 -4.39 -11.91 -20.52
C VAL A 677 -3.50 -10.71 -20.81
N HIS A 678 -4.05 -9.67 -21.43
CA HIS A 678 -3.33 -8.45 -21.80
C HIS A 678 -3.64 -7.32 -20.81
N THR A 679 -2.59 -6.68 -20.30
CA THR A 679 -2.66 -5.55 -19.38
C THR A 679 -1.63 -4.49 -19.79
N PRO A 680 -1.74 -3.24 -19.29
CA PRO A 680 -0.70 -2.22 -19.49
C PRO A 680 0.68 -2.61 -18.95
N ARG A 681 0.74 -3.55 -18.01
CA ARG A 681 1.96 -4.01 -17.32
C ARG A 681 2.59 -5.25 -17.97
N GLY A 682 2.01 -5.72 -19.07
CA GLY A 682 2.46 -6.91 -19.80
C GLY A 682 1.37 -7.96 -19.91
N THR A 683 1.78 -9.13 -20.38
CA THR A 683 0.88 -10.26 -20.66
C THR A 683 1.16 -11.44 -19.75
N VAL A 684 0.10 -12.17 -19.38
CA VAL A 684 0.20 -13.42 -18.63
C VAL A 684 -0.48 -14.55 -19.40
N HIS A 685 0.23 -15.65 -19.60
CA HIS A 685 -0.31 -16.87 -20.21
C HIS A 685 -1.00 -17.72 -19.15
N VAL A 686 -2.26 -18.09 -19.35
CA VAL A 686 -3.05 -18.82 -18.34
C VAL A 686 -3.84 -20.01 -18.86
N ARG A 687 -4.09 -20.97 -17.96
CA ARG A 687 -4.92 -22.16 -18.23
C ARG A 687 -6.40 -21.85 -18.09
N HIS A 688 -6.74 -21.02 -17.10
CA HIS A 688 -8.10 -20.57 -16.84
C HIS A 688 -8.19 -19.05 -16.72
N VAL A 689 -9.27 -18.49 -17.24
CA VAL A 689 -9.65 -17.08 -17.01
C VAL A 689 -10.99 -17.04 -16.29
N VAL A 690 -11.10 -16.27 -15.22
CA VAL A 690 -12.32 -16.12 -14.42
C VAL A 690 -12.76 -14.67 -14.40
N HIS A 691 -13.98 -14.41 -14.86
CA HIS A 691 -14.60 -13.08 -14.89
C HIS A 691 -15.42 -12.86 -13.60
N ALA A 692 -14.90 -12.05 -12.68
CA ALA A 692 -15.55 -11.68 -11.41
C ALA A 692 -15.81 -10.15 -11.31
N THR A 693 -15.80 -9.43 -12.43
CA THR A 693 -15.94 -7.96 -12.50
C THR A 693 -17.38 -7.45 -12.54
N ASN A 694 -18.37 -8.30 -12.26
CA ASN A 694 -19.79 -7.96 -12.30
C ASN A 694 -20.23 -7.34 -13.65
N ALA A 695 -20.66 -6.07 -13.70
CA ALA A 695 -21.11 -5.39 -14.92
C ALA A 695 -20.07 -5.38 -16.04
N PHE A 696 -18.79 -5.22 -15.66
CA PHE A 696 -17.69 -5.02 -16.59
C PHE A 696 -17.28 -6.32 -17.32
N ALA A 697 -17.81 -7.48 -16.91
CA ALA A 697 -17.54 -8.75 -17.60
C ALA A 697 -17.96 -8.71 -19.09
N SER A 698 -19.00 -7.93 -19.41
CA SER A 698 -19.46 -7.69 -20.79
C SER A 698 -18.44 -6.96 -21.69
N HIS A 699 -17.45 -6.28 -21.10
CA HIS A 699 -16.38 -5.63 -21.85
C HIS A 699 -15.44 -6.68 -22.48
N LEU A 700 -15.06 -7.69 -21.69
CA LEU A 700 -14.10 -8.74 -22.06
C LEU A 700 -14.73 -9.99 -22.71
N VAL A 701 -16.05 -10.14 -22.59
CA VAL A 701 -16.83 -11.25 -23.17
C VAL A 701 -17.92 -10.69 -24.10
N PRO A 702 -17.67 -10.62 -25.42
CA PRO A 702 -18.58 -9.97 -26.37
C PRO A 702 -20.02 -10.53 -26.35
N GLY A 703 -20.19 -11.84 -26.17
CA GLY A 703 -21.50 -12.49 -26.10
C GLY A 703 -22.36 -12.09 -24.90
N LEU A 704 -21.78 -11.42 -23.89
CA LEU A 704 -22.51 -10.92 -22.72
C LEU A 704 -23.02 -9.49 -22.88
N ARG A 705 -22.66 -8.77 -23.95
CA ARG A 705 -23.06 -7.36 -24.15
C ARG A 705 -24.57 -7.15 -24.26
N SER A 706 -25.30 -8.16 -24.74
CA SER A 706 -26.77 -8.16 -24.74
C SER A 706 -27.40 -8.87 -23.54
N LYS A 707 -26.59 -9.29 -22.56
CA LYS A 707 -27.01 -10.12 -21.42
C LYS A 707 -26.75 -9.48 -20.06
N ILE A 708 -25.71 -8.65 -19.95
CA ILE A 708 -25.35 -7.91 -18.74
C ILE A 708 -25.17 -6.44 -19.11
N THR A 709 -25.83 -5.54 -18.39
CA THR A 709 -25.64 -4.09 -18.53
C THR A 709 -25.22 -3.45 -17.20
N GLY A 710 -24.47 -2.36 -17.28
CA GLY A 710 -24.12 -1.54 -16.13
C GLY A 710 -25.31 -0.70 -15.65
N VAL A 711 -25.51 -0.62 -14.35
CA VAL A 711 -26.55 0.20 -13.73
C VAL A 711 -25.90 1.02 -12.62
N ARG A 712 -25.98 2.34 -12.72
CA ARG A 712 -25.44 3.23 -11.67
C ARG A 712 -26.42 3.32 -10.52
N ALA A 713 -25.98 2.89 -9.35
CA ALA A 713 -26.68 3.03 -8.07
C ALA A 713 -26.02 4.10 -7.21
N HIS A 714 -26.76 4.60 -6.23
CA HIS A 714 -26.36 5.68 -5.35
C HIS A 714 -26.47 5.27 -3.89
N MET A 715 -25.55 5.80 -3.10
CA MET A 715 -25.41 5.52 -1.68
C MET A 715 -25.09 6.80 -0.93
N SER A 716 -25.41 6.80 0.35
CA SER A 716 -25.01 7.83 1.30
C SER A 716 -24.67 7.21 2.66
N SER A 717 -23.80 7.87 3.41
CA SER A 717 -23.62 7.67 4.84
C SER A 717 -24.19 8.87 5.56
N GLN A 718 -25.05 8.63 6.55
CA GLN A 718 -25.79 9.70 7.23
C GLN A 718 -25.79 9.48 8.73
N ARG A 719 -25.54 10.53 9.50
CA ARG A 719 -25.81 10.53 10.93
C ARG A 719 -27.33 10.60 11.15
N PRO A 720 -27.92 9.63 11.88
CA PRO A 720 -29.32 9.70 12.25
C PRO A 720 -29.59 10.92 13.15
N GLY A 721 -30.82 11.41 13.13
CA GLY A 721 -31.21 12.48 14.05
C GLY A 721 -31.33 12.00 15.50
N ASP A 722 -31.24 12.94 16.45
CA ASP A 722 -31.12 12.65 17.89
C ASP A 722 -32.31 11.89 18.51
N LEU A 723 -33.47 11.86 17.85
CA LEU A 723 -34.66 11.11 18.28
C LEU A 723 -34.88 9.81 17.51
N PHE A 724 -34.07 9.54 16.47
CA PHE A 724 -34.20 8.32 15.67
C PHE A 724 -34.00 7.08 16.56
N PRO A 725 -34.75 5.99 16.35
CA PRO A 725 -34.63 4.79 17.17
C PRO A 725 -33.19 4.26 17.22
N ASN A 726 -32.60 4.25 18.41
CA ASN A 726 -31.28 3.65 18.61
C ASN A 726 -31.43 2.12 18.67
N CYS A 727 -31.10 1.47 17.55
CA CYS A 727 -31.11 0.01 17.45
C CYS A 727 -29.71 -0.61 17.66
N GLN A 728 -28.69 0.17 18.04
CA GLN A 728 -27.30 -0.30 18.24
C GLN A 728 -26.75 -1.12 17.06
N GLY A 729 -27.15 -0.76 15.84
CA GLY A 729 -26.81 -1.49 14.61
C GLY A 729 -27.45 -2.87 14.47
N GLN A 730 -28.38 -3.26 15.36
CA GLN A 730 -29.11 -4.55 15.30
C GLN A 730 -30.33 -4.52 14.37
N ARG A 731 -30.64 -3.36 13.78
CA ARG A 731 -31.73 -3.21 12.82
C ARG A 731 -31.22 -2.64 11.50
N SER A 732 -31.76 -3.19 10.43
CA SER A 732 -31.67 -2.67 9.08
C SER A 732 -33.08 -2.35 8.60
N TRP A 733 -33.19 -1.55 7.55
CA TRP A 733 -34.46 -0.94 7.18
C TRP A 733 -34.65 -0.95 5.67
N GLY A 734 -35.90 -0.90 5.24
CA GLY A 734 -36.26 -0.58 3.88
C GLY A 734 -37.49 0.30 3.84
N VAL A 735 -37.60 1.10 2.77
CA VAL A 735 -38.79 1.92 2.50
C VAL A 735 -39.29 1.54 1.12
N ILE A 736 -40.52 1.03 1.05
CA ILE A 736 -41.13 0.46 -0.16
C ILE A 736 -42.23 1.40 -0.65
N TYR A 737 -42.17 1.79 -1.92
CA TYR A 737 -43.09 2.78 -2.49
C TYR A 737 -43.20 2.67 -4.01
N GLY A 738 -44.41 2.71 -4.56
CA GLY A 738 -44.64 2.93 -5.99
C GLY A 738 -43.82 2.03 -6.93
N GLY A 739 -43.63 0.76 -6.55
CA GLY A 739 -42.83 -0.23 -7.29
C GLY A 739 -41.31 -0.09 -7.17
N ALA A 740 -40.81 0.73 -6.24
CA ALA A 740 -39.40 0.93 -5.95
C ALA A 740 -39.12 0.75 -4.45
N PHE A 741 -37.83 0.72 -4.10
CA PHE A 741 -37.38 0.56 -2.72
C PHE A 741 -36.09 1.35 -2.43
N ASP A 742 -35.93 1.68 -1.16
CA ASP A 742 -34.65 2.08 -0.55
C ASP A 742 -34.27 1.07 0.53
N TYR A 743 -32.98 0.99 0.84
CA TYR A 743 -32.44 0.06 1.83
C TYR A 743 -31.39 0.75 2.71
N VAL A 744 -31.34 0.36 3.98
CA VAL A 744 -30.44 0.93 4.98
C VAL A 744 -29.88 -0.14 5.88
N THR A 745 -28.56 -0.13 6.06
CA THR A 745 -27.92 -0.76 7.21
C THR A 745 -27.51 0.33 8.20
N GLN A 746 -27.74 0.11 9.50
CA GLN A 746 -27.22 0.98 10.54
C GLN A 746 -25.96 0.35 11.11
N ARG A 747 -24.84 1.08 11.14
CA ARG A 747 -23.60 0.61 11.77
C ARG A 747 -23.75 0.44 13.28
N PRO A 748 -22.97 -0.43 13.92
CA PRO A 748 -22.94 -0.52 15.39
C PRO A 748 -22.51 0.82 16.02
N SER A 749 -22.98 1.08 17.23
CA SER A 749 -22.56 2.25 18.00
C SER A 749 -21.06 2.20 18.32
N SER A 750 -20.41 3.36 18.35
CA SER A 750 -19.04 3.55 18.84
C SER A 750 -19.00 4.68 19.89
N PRO A 751 -17.90 4.85 20.67
CA PRO A 751 -17.79 5.95 21.64
C PRO A 751 -17.99 7.34 21.01
N ASP A 752 -17.54 7.51 19.75
CA ASP A 752 -17.64 8.76 19.01
C ASP A 752 -18.96 8.88 18.21
N GLU A 753 -19.60 7.75 17.91
CA GLU A 753 -20.86 7.65 17.14
C GLU A 753 -21.88 6.78 17.90
N PRO A 754 -22.54 7.30 18.95
CA PRO A 754 -23.35 6.49 19.87
C PRO A 754 -24.60 5.85 19.23
N GLN A 755 -25.06 6.33 18.07
CA GLN A 755 -26.15 5.71 17.31
C GLN A 755 -25.68 4.86 16.12
N GLY A 756 -24.42 5.05 15.66
CA GLY A 756 -23.92 4.49 14.41
C GLY A 756 -24.54 5.11 13.15
N ASP A 757 -23.73 5.26 12.10
CA ASP A 757 -24.18 5.84 10.83
C ASP A 757 -25.17 4.93 10.07
N LEU A 758 -26.07 5.57 9.33
CA LEU A 758 -26.97 4.93 8.37
C LEU A 758 -26.32 4.88 6.99
N MET A 759 -26.17 3.68 6.45
CA MET A 759 -25.69 3.44 5.09
C MET A 759 -26.90 3.24 4.17
N LEU A 760 -27.37 4.33 3.56
CA LEU A 760 -28.62 4.35 2.81
C LEU A 760 -28.37 4.35 1.31
N GLY A 761 -28.94 3.35 0.62
CA GLY A 761 -28.96 3.26 -0.83
C GLY A 761 -30.38 3.16 -1.38
N GLY A 762 -30.56 3.54 -2.63
CA GLY A 762 -31.88 3.55 -3.27
C GLY A 762 -32.06 4.74 -4.20
N GLY A 763 -33.31 5.19 -4.33
CA GLY A 763 -33.68 6.35 -5.15
C GLY A 763 -33.48 6.14 -6.65
N PHE A 764 -33.31 4.90 -7.12
CA PHE A 764 -33.04 4.60 -8.53
C PHE A 764 -34.10 5.21 -9.46
N SER A 765 -35.38 5.08 -9.10
CA SER A 765 -36.52 5.63 -9.87
C SER A 765 -36.72 7.14 -9.67
N ARG A 766 -35.81 7.82 -8.96
CA ARG A 766 -35.89 9.25 -8.62
C ARG A 766 -34.94 10.12 -9.43
N SER A 767 -34.14 9.53 -10.31
CA SER A 767 -33.39 10.26 -11.32
C SER A 767 -34.31 10.92 -12.36
N LEU A 768 -33.75 11.79 -13.21
CA LEU A 768 -34.51 12.63 -14.15
C LEU A 768 -35.43 11.83 -15.09
N LYS A 769 -35.01 10.64 -15.52
CA LYS A 769 -35.80 9.74 -16.37
C LYS A 769 -36.21 8.46 -15.63
N GLN A 770 -36.47 8.58 -14.32
CA GLN A 770 -37.02 7.51 -13.49
C GLN A 770 -36.19 6.21 -13.56
N GLY A 771 -34.87 6.34 -13.52
CA GLY A 771 -33.90 5.24 -13.53
C GLY A 771 -33.41 4.84 -14.92
N VAL A 772 -34.15 5.13 -16.00
CA VAL A 772 -33.73 4.76 -17.37
C VAL A 772 -32.41 5.44 -17.75
N ASP A 773 -32.20 6.67 -17.30
CA ASP A 773 -30.96 7.43 -17.48
C ASP A 773 -29.77 6.90 -16.66
N GLN A 774 -30.00 5.91 -15.79
CA GLN A 774 -28.96 5.27 -14.97
C GLN A 774 -28.59 3.87 -15.47
N VAL A 775 -29.29 3.34 -16.48
CA VAL A 775 -29.00 2.06 -17.15
C VAL A 775 -28.04 2.26 -18.32
N GLY A 776 -27.11 1.33 -18.52
CA GLY A 776 -26.06 1.41 -19.55
C GLY A 776 -24.89 2.29 -19.16
N LEU A 777 -24.82 2.73 -17.89
CA LEU A 777 -23.71 3.51 -17.36
C LEU A 777 -22.65 2.61 -16.74
N TYR A 778 -21.39 2.93 -17.02
CA TYR A 778 -20.21 2.19 -16.54
C TYR A 778 -19.18 3.08 -15.84
N ASP A 779 -19.47 4.38 -15.74
CA ASP A 779 -18.63 5.36 -15.04
C ASP A 779 -19.30 5.74 -13.70
N ASP A 780 -18.66 5.36 -12.60
CA ASP A 780 -19.06 5.72 -11.23
C ASP A 780 -18.27 6.91 -10.65
N GLY A 781 -17.34 7.50 -11.41
CA GLY A 781 -16.61 8.72 -11.06
C GLY A 781 -17.27 10.02 -11.58
N ALA A 782 -18.24 9.91 -12.48
CA ALA A 782 -19.02 11.05 -12.96
C ALA A 782 -19.85 11.73 -11.86
N ARG A 783 -20.26 12.99 -12.09
CA ARG A 783 -21.09 13.77 -11.14
C ARG A 783 -22.30 12.96 -10.67
N ILE A 784 -22.46 12.88 -9.35
CA ILE A 784 -23.56 12.18 -8.68
C ILE A 784 -24.90 12.80 -9.10
N ASP A 785 -25.94 11.97 -9.28
CA ASP A 785 -27.27 12.44 -9.66
C ASP A 785 -27.93 13.17 -8.49
N ALA A 786 -28.20 14.47 -8.66
CA ALA A 786 -28.68 15.32 -7.59
C ALA A 786 -30.10 14.97 -7.12
N LEU A 787 -30.97 14.47 -8.01
CA LEU A 787 -32.33 14.11 -7.66
C LEU A 787 -32.33 12.82 -6.84
N THR A 788 -31.56 11.83 -7.27
CA THR A 788 -31.39 10.59 -6.51
C THR A 788 -30.78 10.86 -5.14
N VAL A 789 -29.70 11.66 -5.06
CA VAL A 789 -29.07 12.01 -3.76
C VAL A 789 -30.04 12.76 -2.85
N SER A 790 -30.78 13.75 -3.38
CA SER A 790 -31.78 14.48 -2.61
C SER A 790 -32.85 13.56 -2.02
N HIS A 791 -33.24 12.51 -2.75
CA HIS A 791 -34.18 11.51 -2.25
C HIS A 791 -33.58 10.67 -1.12
N ILE A 792 -32.42 10.05 -1.35
CA ILE A 792 -31.78 9.18 -0.35
C ILE A 792 -31.39 9.96 0.92
N SER A 793 -31.06 11.24 0.81
CA SER A 793 -30.83 12.13 1.95
C SER A 793 -32.10 12.57 2.70
N GLY A 794 -33.27 12.52 2.05
CA GLY A 794 -34.52 13.06 2.59
C GLY A 794 -35.54 12.03 3.05
N ILE A 795 -35.48 10.79 2.55
CA ILE A 795 -36.54 9.80 2.74
C ILE A 795 -36.68 9.33 4.20
N PHE A 796 -35.58 9.07 4.92
CA PHE A 796 -35.63 8.71 6.34
C PHE A 796 -36.14 9.86 7.23
N PRO A 797 -35.61 11.09 7.11
CA PRO A 797 -36.19 12.24 7.79
C PRO A 797 -37.70 12.38 7.57
N ALA A 798 -38.18 12.14 6.33
CA ALA A 798 -39.59 12.22 6.00
C ALA A 798 -40.44 11.13 6.67
N VAL A 799 -39.97 9.87 6.71
CA VAL A 799 -40.71 8.72 7.26
C VAL A 799 -40.72 8.72 8.80
N PHE A 800 -39.68 9.27 9.43
CA PHE A 800 -39.54 9.25 10.89
C PHE A 800 -39.89 10.58 11.56
N SER A 801 -40.15 11.67 10.83
CA SER A 801 -40.56 12.95 11.42
C SER A 801 -41.87 12.83 12.23
N PRO A 802 -41.98 13.38 13.46
CA PRO A 802 -41.00 14.24 14.15
C PRO A 802 -39.95 13.47 14.97
N LYS A 803 -40.07 12.14 15.10
CA LYS A 803 -39.11 11.27 15.79
C LYS A 803 -37.77 11.11 15.07
N TRP A 804 -37.56 11.76 13.93
CA TRP A 804 -36.22 11.92 13.38
C TRP A 804 -35.36 12.82 14.28
N GLY A 805 -35.92 13.93 14.76
CA GLY A 805 -35.18 14.87 15.61
C GLY A 805 -34.25 15.82 14.86
N LYS A 806 -33.26 16.37 15.57
CA LYS A 806 -32.25 17.32 15.08
C LYS A 806 -30.87 16.66 14.97
N GLY A 807 -29.89 17.40 14.43
CA GLY A 807 -28.49 16.97 14.45
C GLY A 807 -28.09 15.93 13.39
N ALA A 808 -29.02 15.52 12.52
CA ALA A 808 -28.71 14.67 11.38
C ALA A 808 -27.85 15.39 10.34
N SER A 809 -26.96 14.63 9.70
CA SER A 809 -26.08 15.12 8.63
C SER A 809 -25.81 14.02 7.61
N VAL A 810 -25.72 14.40 6.34
CA VAL A 810 -25.18 13.52 5.30
C VAL A 810 -23.67 13.66 5.34
N GLU A 811 -22.98 12.61 5.76
CA GLU A 811 -21.52 12.60 5.88
C GLU A 811 -20.85 12.44 4.52
N ASN A 812 -21.42 11.57 3.67
CA ASN A 812 -20.92 11.32 2.33
C ASN A 812 -22.03 10.80 1.40
N ALA A 813 -21.83 10.98 0.10
CA ALA A 813 -22.66 10.40 -0.95
C ALA A 813 -21.78 9.96 -2.12
N TRP A 814 -22.07 8.82 -2.72
CA TRP A 814 -21.30 8.26 -3.84
C TRP A 814 -22.18 7.43 -4.76
N SER A 815 -21.63 7.02 -5.90
CA SER A 815 -22.25 6.08 -6.82
C SER A 815 -21.40 4.83 -7.05
N GLY A 816 -22.02 3.77 -7.56
CA GLY A 816 -21.35 2.53 -7.95
C GLY A 816 -22.08 1.80 -9.07
N ILE A 817 -21.36 1.02 -9.87
CA ILE A 817 -21.94 0.29 -11.01
C ILE A 817 -22.34 -1.14 -10.64
N LEU A 818 -23.64 -1.41 -10.55
CA LEU A 818 -24.21 -2.76 -10.50
C LEU A 818 -24.19 -3.42 -11.88
N GLY A 819 -24.15 -4.75 -11.91
CA GLY A 819 -24.35 -5.54 -13.13
C GLY A 819 -25.77 -6.11 -13.12
N MET A 820 -26.58 -5.75 -14.11
CA MET A 820 -27.95 -6.21 -14.25
C MET A 820 -28.10 -7.15 -15.43
N THR A 821 -28.70 -8.32 -15.19
CA THR A 821 -28.95 -9.36 -16.19
C THR A 821 -30.40 -9.33 -16.65
N GLY A 822 -30.64 -9.73 -17.90
CA GLY A 822 -31.99 -9.77 -18.48
C GLY A 822 -32.97 -10.74 -17.81
N ASP A 823 -32.49 -11.63 -16.94
CA ASP A 823 -33.29 -12.54 -16.13
C ASP A 823 -33.14 -12.32 -14.61
N PHE A 824 -32.44 -11.26 -14.21
CA PHE A 824 -32.20 -10.86 -12.82
C PHE A 824 -31.43 -11.87 -11.96
N LEU A 825 -30.87 -12.93 -12.55
CA LEU A 825 -30.01 -13.90 -11.89
C LEU A 825 -28.53 -13.69 -12.28
N PRO A 826 -27.56 -13.97 -11.40
CA PRO A 826 -26.14 -13.95 -11.78
C PRO A 826 -25.80 -15.11 -12.72
N PHE A 827 -24.78 -14.93 -13.57
CA PHE A 827 -24.17 -16.00 -14.36
C PHE A 827 -23.03 -16.65 -13.59
N VAL A 828 -23.10 -17.97 -13.42
CA VAL A 828 -22.10 -18.79 -12.73
C VAL A 828 -21.69 -19.95 -13.62
N GLY A 829 -20.39 -20.22 -13.77
CA GLY A 829 -19.87 -21.42 -14.45
C GLY A 829 -19.11 -21.14 -15.73
N ARG A 830 -18.91 -22.19 -16.54
CA ARG A 830 -18.04 -22.16 -17.73
C ARG A 830 -18.69 -21.44 -18.90
N LEU A 831 -17.93 -20.57 -19.56
CA LEU A 831 -18.34 -19.87 -20.78
C LEU A 831 -18.05 -20.73 -22.02
N HIS A 832 -18.99 -20.78 -22.94
CA HIS A 832 -18.80 -21.42 -24.25
C HIS A 832 -17.94 -20.53 -25.16
N SER A 833 -17.08 -21.13 -25.99
CA SER A 833 -16.19 -20.39 -26.91
C SER A 833 -16.94 -19.48 -27.89
N GLY A 834 -18.19 -19.84 -28.23
CA GLY A 834 -19.08 -18.99 -29.02
C GLY A 834 -19.51 -17.67 -28.32
N LEU A 835 -19.51 -17.64 -26.99
CA LEU A 835 -19.79 -16.42 -26.20
C LEU A 835 -18.55 -15.54 -26.06
N THR A 836 -17.39 -16.16 -25.86
CA THR A 836 -16.13 -15.45 -25.65
C THR A 836 -15.48 -15.03 -26.96
N GLY A 837 -15.81 -15.70 -28.07
CA GLY A 837 -15.15 -15.53 -29.37
C GLY A 837 -13.78 -16.20 -29.45
N ARG A 838 -13.37 -16.94 -28.41
CA ARG A 838 -12.02 -17.51 -28.26
C ARG A 838 -12.06 -19.03 -28.42
N LYS A 839 -11.38 -19.54 -29.44
CA LYS A 839 -11.26 -20.98 -29.72
C LYS A 839 -9.83 -21.44 -29.42
N VAL A 840 -9.69 -22.40 -28.51
CA VAL A 840 -8.39 -23.02 -28.20
C VAL A 840 -8.09 -24.11 -29.23
N ALA A 841 -6.97 -23.96 -29.93
CA ALA A 841 -6.60 -24.80 -31.08
C ALA A 841 -5.64 -25.94 -30.67
N SER A 842 -6.03 -26.88 -29.80
CA SER A 842 -5.17 -28.06 -29.56
C SER A 842 -5.89 -29.26 -28.93
N LYS A 843 -5.60 -30.46 -29.46
CA LYS A 843 -5.94 -31.78 -28.84
C LYS A 843 -4.88 -32.24 -27.82
N LYS A 844 -3.79 -31.49 -27.62
CA LYS A 844 -2.62 -31.87 -26.81
C LYS A 844 -2.50 -31.15 -25.46
N VAL A 845 -3.44 -30.27 -25.09
CA VAL A 845 -3.45 -29.62 -23.76
C VAL A 845 -3.59 -30.70 -22.68
N ARG A 846 -2.64 -30.79 -21.75
CA ARG A 846 -2.79 -31.65 -20.56
C ARG A 846 -3.66 -30.91 -19.55
N GLY A 847 -4.79 -31.50 -19.17
CA GLY A 847 -5.71 -30.95 -18.17
C GLY A 847 -6.88 -30.13 -18.72
N LEU A 848 -7.84 -29.83 -17.84
CA LEU A 848 -8.97 -28.96 -18.14
C LEU A 848 -8.48 -27.51 -18.31
N HIS A 849 -9.00 -26.78 -19.29
CA HIS A 849 -8.77 -25.34 -19.49
C HIS A 849 -10.12 -24.65 -19.73
N GLY A 850 -10.26 -23.35 -19.47
CA GLY A 850 -11.57 -22.71 -19.66
C GLY A 850 -11.66 -21.25 -19.26
N GLU A 851 -12.67 -20.58 -19.81
CA GLU A 851 -13.12 -19.29 -19.33
C GLU A 851 -14.39 -19.47 -18.48
N TRP A 852 -14.48 -18.73 -17.39
CA TRP A 852 -15.49 -18.91 -16.34
C TRP A 852 -16.03 -17.56 -15.90
N ILE A 853 -17.23 -17.53 -15.32
CA ILE A 853 -17.87 -16.28 -14.87
C ILE A 853 -18.59 -16.47 -13.54
N ALA A 854 -18.52 -15.46 -12.68
CA ALA A 854 -19.43 -15.20 -11.55
C ALA A 854 -19.73 -13.69 -11.52
N ALA A 855 -20.79 -13.28 -12.21
CA ALA A 855 -21.11 -11.86 -12.43
C ALA A 855 -22.58 -11.62 -12.75
N GLY A 856 -23.03 -10.37 -12.73
CA GLY A 856 -24.42 -9.99 -13.02
C GLY A 856 -25.32 -10.05 -11.80
N PHE A 857 -24.83 -9.60 -10.65
CA PHE A 857 -25.55 -9.62 -9.38
C PHE A 857 -26.57 -8.47 -9.30
N SER A 858 -27.70 -8.63 -10.00
CA SER A 858 -28.76 -7.64 -10.27
C SER A 858 -29.42 -7.00 -9.02
N GLY A 859 -28.70 -6.15 -8.29
CA GLY A 859 -29.19 -5.37 -7.15
C GLY A 859 -28.88 -6.00 -5.78
N GLU A 860 -29.14 -7.29 -5.59
CA GLU A 860 -28.98 -7.97 -4.29
C GLU A 860 -27.65 -8.73 -4.13
N GLY A 861 -26.52 -8.14 -4.48
CA GLY A 861 -25.27 -8.90 -4.62
C GLY A 861 -24.79 -9.67 -3.39
N MET A 862 -25.09 -9.20 -2.17
CA MET A 862 -24.62 -9.86 -0.93
C MET A 862 -25.21 -11.25 -0.71
N VAL A 863 -26.42 -11.51 -1.20
CA VAL A 863 -27.11 -12.82 -1.07
C VAL A 863 -26.95 -13.71 -2.31
N TRP A 864 -25.99 -13.37 -3.17
CA TRP A 864 -25.64 -14.15 -4.35
C TRP A 864 -24.13 -14.37 -4.49
N ALA A 865 -23.32 -13.36 -4.20
CA ALA A 865 -21.93 -13.28 -4.65
C ALA A 865 -21.01 -14.31 -3.98
N TRP A 866 -21.11 -14.47 -2.65
CA TRP A 866 -20.18 -15.32 -1.91
C TRP A 866 -20.34 -16.79 -2.32
N LEU A 867 -21.53 -17.37 -2.19
CA LEU A 867 -21.74 -18.78 -2.53
C LEU A 867 -21.61 -19.05 -4.03
N SER A 868 -21.93 -18.09 -4.91
CA SER A 868 -21.66 -18.21 -6.35
C SER A 868 -20.16 -18.28 -6.63
N GLY A 869 -19.36 -17.43 -5.98
CA GLY A 869 -17.91 -17.44 -6.10
C GLY A 869 -17.30 -18.72 -5.52
N THR A 870 -17.76 -19.15 -4.34
CA THR A 870 -17.36 -20.42 -3.72
C THR A 870 -17.63 -21.61 -4.64
N ALA A 871 -18.83 -21.69 -5.22
CA ALA A 871 -19.18 -22.75 -6.16
C ALA A 871 -18.28 -22.74 -7.40
N LEU A 872 -18.01 -21.54 -7.94
CA LEU A 872 -17.17 -21.41 -9.12
C LEU A 872 -15.72 -21.82 -8.85
N GLY A 873 -15.15 -21.46 -7.70
CA GLY A 873 -13.82 -21.91 -7.32
C GLY A 873 -13.71 -23.43 -7.27
N ILE A 874 -14.73 -24.12 -6.74
CA ILE A 874 -14.78 -25.59 -6.70
C ILE A 874 -14.90 -26.18 -8.12
N MET A 875 -15.74 -25.59 -8.98
CA MET A 875 -15.92 -26.02 -10.38
C MET A 875 -14.66 -25.82 -11.23
N VAL A 876 -13.92 -24.74 -11.01
CA VAL A 876 -12.66 -24.48 -11.74
C VAL A 876 -11.62 -25.55 -11.40
N ASP A 877 -11.60 -26.06 -10.17
CA ASP A 877 -10.71 -27.15 -9.73
C ASP A 877 -11.23 -28.56 -10.09
N GLY A 878 -12.44 -28.67 -10.65
CA GLY A 878 -13.08 -29.92 -11.08
C GLY A 878 -13.69 -30.76 -9.95
N CYS A 879 -14.00 -30.14 -8.81
CA CYS A 879 -14.46 -30.82 -7.60
C CYS A 879 -15.97 -30.72 -7.37
N GLU A 880 -16.77 -30.32 -8.37
CA GLU A 880 -18.20 -30.00 -8.19
C GLU A 880 -19.09 -31.20 -7.83
N GLU A 881 -18.67 -32.42 -8.20
CA GLU A 881 -19.34 -33.69 -7.91
C GLU A 881 -18.82 -34.36 -6.61
N GLU A 882 -17.80 -33.79 -5.97
CA GLU A 882 -17.24 -34.34 -4.73
C GLU A 882 -18.12 -34.02 -3.52
N GLU A 883 -18.23 -34.99 -2.61
CA GLU A 883 -18.94 -34.82 -1.34
C GLU A 883 -18.02 -34.05 -0.36
N LEU A 884 -18.22 -32.74 -0.24
CA LEU A 884 -17.38 -31.89 0.61
C LEU A 884 -18.01 -31.67 1.99
N ALA A 885 -17.22 -31.80 3.07
CA ALA A 885 -17.66 -31.44 4.42
C ALA A 885 -17.94 -29.94 4.54
N ALA A 886 -18.82 -29.53 5.48
CA ALA A 886 -19.03 -28.11 5.76
C ALA A 886 -17.73 -27.44 6.20
N ALA A 887 -17.53 -26.19 5.80
CA ALA A 887 -16.43 -25.35 6.25
C ALA A 887 -16.91 -23.90 6.39
N PRO A 888 -16.24 -23.04 7.17
CA PRO A 888 -16.57 -21.62 7.20
C PRO A 888 -16.67 -21.02 5.80
N GLY A 889 -17.79 -20.38 5.50
CA GLY A 889 -18.05 -19.81 4.19
C GLY A 889 -18.40 -20.82 3.08
N ARG A 890 -18.57 -22.12 3.36
CA ARG A 890 -18.88 -23.16 2.36
C ARG A 890 -19.88 -24.22 2.88
N PRO A 891 -21.03 -24.43 2.20
CA PRO A 891 -21.97 -25.50 2.55
C PRO A 891 -21.36 -26.91 2.45
N LYS A 892 -21.94 -27.87 3.19
CA LYS A 892 -21.70 -29.30 2.98
C LYS A 892 -22.39 -29.82 1.72
N GLY A 893 -21.89 -30.93 1.19
CA GLY A 893 -22.47 -31.65 0.06
C GLY A 893 -21.83 -31.28 -1.27
N LYS A 894 -22.34 -31.91 -2.34
CA LYS A 894 -21.86 -31.65 -3.71
C LYS A 894 -22.29 -30.28 -4.19
N THR A 895 -21.41 -29.61 -4.93
CA THR A 895 -21.69 -28.26 -5.46
C THR A 895 -22.91 -28.28 -6.38
N VAL A 896 -23.06 -29.32 -7.19
CA VAL A 896 -24.21 -29.50 -8.09
C VAL A 896 -25.55 -29.69 -7.38
N GLU A 897 -25.55 -30.02 -6.09
CA GLU A 897 -26.78 -30.22 -5.30
C GLU A 897 -27.27 -28.93 -4.64
N TRP A 898 -26.36 -28.07 -4.18
CA TRP A 898 -26.73 -26.83 -3.48
C TRP A 898 -26.65 -25.57 -4.35
N LEU A 899 -25.90 -25.56 -5.46
CA LEU A 899 -25.92 -24.46 -6.42
C LEU A 899 -27.15 -24.56 -7.33
N PRO A 900 -28.04 -23.56 -7.38
CA PRO A 900 -29.19 -23.60 -8.27
C PRO A 900 -28.76 -23.60 -9.74
N ARG A 901 -29.22 -24.60 -10.51
CA ARG A 901 -28.94 -24.73 -11.95
C ARG A 901 -29.36 -23.52 -12.78
N GLU A 902 -30.31 -22.73 -12.31
CA GLU A 902 -30.76 -21.50 -12.95
C GLU A 902 -29.65 -20.43 -12.98
N LEU A 903 -28.69 -20.51 -12.06
CA LEU A 903 -27.50 -19.65 -12.05
C LEU A 903 -26.45 -20.10 -13.08
N MET A 904 -26.53 -21.33 -13.57
CA MET A 904 -25.53 -21.89 -14.46
C MET A 904 -25.59 -21.28 -15.87
N VAL A 905 -24.42 -21.01 -16.44
CA VAL A 905 -24.31 -20.65 -17.86
C VAL A 905 -24.78 -21.83 -18.72
N SER A 906 -25.81 -21.60 -19.54
CA SER A 906 -26.30 -22.57 -20.52
C SER A 906 -26.76 -21.89 -21.80
N SER A 907 -26.74 -22.59 -22.93
CA SER A 907 -27.21 -22.05 -24.21
C SER A 907 -28.69 -21.63 -24.15
N ALA A 908 -29.52 -22.33 -23.36
CA ALA A 908 -30.91 -21.95 -23.15
C ALA A 908 -31.02 -20.61 -22.42
N ARG A 909 -30.26 -20.45 -21.32
CA ARG A 909 -30.27 -19.23 -20.53
C ARG A 909 -29.70 -18.03 -21.28
N MET A 910 -28.62 -18.21 -22.05
CA MET A 910 -28.06 -17.15 -22.90
C MET A 910 -29.07 -16.62 -23.92
N ARG A 911 -30.00 -17.45 -24.40
CA ARG A 911 -31.07 -16.98 -25.30
C ARG A 911 -32.16 -16.21 -24.55
N SER A 912 -32.51 -16.61 -23.33
CA SER A 912 -33.60 -15.99 -22.58
C SER A 912 -33.21 -14.74 -21.79
N ALA A 913 -31.95 -14.59 -21.37
CA ALA A 913 -31.48 -13.53 -20.48
C ALA A 913 -31.09 -12.24 -21.24
N ASP A 914 -31.90 -11.80 -22.19
CA ASP A 914 -31.63 -10.59 -22.97
C ASP A 914 -31.96 -9.31 -22.18
N ILE A 915 -31.08 -8.30 -22.24
CA ILE A 915 -31.30 -7.02 -21.54
C ILE A 915 -32.54 -6.26 -22.03
N SER A 916 -33.07 -6.59 -23.22
CA SER A 916 -34.37 -6.05 -23.66
C SER A 916 -35.54 -6.44 -22.74
N ASN A 917 -35.42 -7.54 -22.00
CA ASN A 917 -36.39 -7.92 -20.98
C ASN A 917 -36.46 -6.93 -19.80
N LEU A 918 -35.48 -6.02 -19.66
CA LEU A 918 -35.50 -4.98 -18.62
C LEU A 918 -36.50 -3.86 -18.96
N ALA A 919 -36.92 -3.75 -20.22
CA ALA A 919 -37.89 -2.76 -20.70
C ALA A 919 -39.34 -3.28 -20.72
N SER A 920 -39.53 -4.58 -20.49
CA SER A 920 -40.83 -5.28 -20.47
C SER A 920 -41.29 -5.56 -19.05
#